data_AF-A0A1V5K7B6-F1
#
_entry.id   AF-A0A1V5K7B6-F1
#
_cell.length_a   1.000
_cell.length_b   1.000
_cell.length_c   1.000
_cell.angle_alpha   90.00
_cell.angle_beta   90.00
_cell.angle_gamma   90.00
#
_symmetry.space_group_name_H-M   'P 1'
#
loop_
_entity.id
_entity.type
_entity.pdbx_description
1 polymer ?
#
loop_
_entity_poly.entity_id
_entity_poly.type
_entity_poly.pdbx_seq_one_letter_code
_entity_poly.pdbx_strand_id
1 'polypeptide(L)'
;MLKAEQGADSLHSALSEARGAAEREAGRHELARERLAAARARRQTIEDELKGAVARLAGAEGRARQAEADAQAATAEYAAAAAEMEHARAMALKVKQTREAADAGLDEAKAKLFDALSRCAELRSARAARETEARMGRARSERLTGEIDARQAELAGLEAEAAAALEALERARAAADAASREHEACQGEVKRAEAAVRSAAEDVARCNAELASLEAAYNSLAGLQRDYEGYGRAVRALLSNARWRQLGLIGAVAELIKAPAEYEAAIEAALGGALQNIVATTADVATQAVYELKRLKAGRATFLPLDILRAQPAAGSDVPRKARGVIGLASELVTADPAHRVVVDYLLGRVLVVDNLESGTALARAGCRLRIATLDGDLISGSGAITGGERNDRQSGLMAGVRRLEELGERLARVRERAAGLTRAREEAQAAAGRAAAGLVAAEAALAEARGAQSDAEQRAQYLALKARSCQDTINSLEAQLAQLADEASSTADGAADDDKALAAAEEQRRELESVVAAMSEAAARARQDEAECGRNGADVAGRFASARERSTASRARLERAMGDVGELKAAATRLGEDLQAAAASIVVLEAELASAEETAAQAAATHAKVRAELDAAIATRSEASQLAAAAERAARAARRAETVLAEKLREASVEEARSAAEYEAARDRLTDTYAIEPDEALDRPTPVLSRDDICSQIDALRQQMEELGPVNHAAPEEAVALDERFSFLSEQLNDLEEAQNSLIEVVRECDRVCAEQFTTAFEQLRVEFSDVFTEIFGGGTADLVLDDPSAPLECGIDIVCQPPGKKLASMSLLSGGEKSLVAIALLFAIMRVKPSPVCVLDEIDAALDEANVARFVEMLKSVADTVQVIIVTHRKRTMECADTLFGVTMEEQGVSKVLSLAAPSYSR
;
A
#
# COMPACT_ATOMS: atom_id res chain seq x y z
N MET A 1 28.75 -65.78 -77.98
CA MET A 1 27.35 -66.30 -77.97
C MET A 1 26.97 -66.96 -79.29
N LEU A 2 27.15 -66.33 -80.46
CA LEU A 2 26.80 -66.91 -81.78
C LEU A 2 27.66 -68.09 -82.31
N LYS A 3 28.60 -68.64 -81.53
CA LYS A 3 29.37 -69.87 -81.88
C LYS A 3 29.01 -71.09 -81.01
N ALA A 4 28.11 -70.92 -80.03
CA ALA A 4 27.72 -71.98 -79.10
C ALA A 4 26.35 -72.62 -79.42
N GLU A 5 25.63 -72.13 -80.43
CA GLU A 5 24.31 -72.64 -80.84
C GLU A 5 24.36 -73.73 -81.93
N GLN A 6 25.49 -73.95 -82.61
CA GLN A 6 25.55 -74.86 -83.78
C GLN A 6 26.01 -76.30 -83.48
N GLY A 7 26.34 -76.66 -82.23
CA GLY A 7 26.91 -77.97 -81.87
C GLY A 7 25.94 -78.97 -81.20
N ALA A 8 24.78 -78.52 -80.73
CA ALA A 8 23.83 -79.38 -80.01
C ALA A 8 22.86 -80.15 -80.93
N ASP A 9 22.61 -79.64 -82.14
CA ASP A 9 21.62 -80.22 -83.07
C ASP A 9 22.17 -81.39 -83.92
N SER A 10 23.49 -81.53 -84.09
CA SER A 10 24.08 -82.61 -84.91
C SER A 10 24.16 -83.97 -84.20
N LEU A 11 24.08 -83.99 -82.86
CA LEU A 11 24.19 -85.23 -82.06
C LEU A 11 22.84 -85.92 -81.80
N HIS A 12 21.70 -85.24 -82.04
CA HIS A 12 20.36 -85.82 -81.90
C HIS A 12 19.94 -86.68 -83.11
N SER A 13 20.48 -86.42 -84.31
CA SER A 13 20.10 -87.11 -85.56
C SER A 13 20.70 -88.51 -85.71
N ALA A 14 21.86 -88.79 -85.10
CA ALA A 14 22.60 -90.05 -85.28
C ALA A 14 22.07 -91.24 -84.44
N LEU A 15 21.23 -90.99 -83.42
CA LEU A 15 20.69 -92.04 -82.54
C LEU A 15 19.45 -92.75 -83.13
N SER A 16 18.75 -92.11 -84.07
CA SER A 16 17.48 -92.62 -84.63
C SER A 16 17.64 -93.63 -85.77
N GLU A 17 18.76 -93.63 -86.49
CA GLU A 17 18.96 -94.50 -87.67
C GLU A 17 19.40 -95.93 -87.32
N ALA A 18 20.10 -96.14 -86.20
CA ALA A 18 20.65 -97.45 -85.83
C ALA A 18 19.62 -98.46 -85.25
N ARG A 19 18.42 -98.01 -84.84
CA ARG A 19 17.38 -98.88 -84.24
C ARG A 19 16.49 -99.57 -85.28
N GLY A 20 16.39 -99.03 -86.50
CA GLY A 20 15.44 -99.50 -87.50
C GLY A 20 15.85 -100.72 -88.33
N ALA A 21 17.14 -101.10 -88.35
CA ALA A 21 17.66 -102.11 -89.27
C ALA A 21 17.63 -103.56 -88.72
N ALA A 22 17.52 -103.76 -87.40
CA ALA A 22 17.71 -105.08 -86.78
C ALA A 22 16.45 -105.95 -86.63
N GLU A 23 15.25 -105.37 -86.57
CA GLU A 23 14.01 -106.14 -86.31
C GLU A 23 13.36 -106.70 -87.59
N ARG A 24 13.83 -106.32 -88.78
CA ARG A 24 13.12 -106.60 -90.05
C ARG A 24 13.44 -107.95 -90.71
N GLU A 25 14.55 -108.59 -90.39
CA GLU A 25 15.04 -109.73 -91.17
C GLU A 25 14.93 -111.10 -90.44
N ALA A 26 14.79 -111.15 -89.11
CA ALA A 26 14.68 -112.41 -88.38
C ALA A 26 13.29 -113.09 -88.46
N GLY A 27 12.22 -112.37 -88.80
CA GLY A 27 10.85 -112.90 -88.81
C GLY A 27 10.40 -113.57 -90.12
N ARG A 28 11.16 -113.46 -91.21
CA ARG A 28 10.72 -113.89 -92.55
C ARG A 28 10.95 -115.37 -92.85
N HIS A 29 11.88 -116.02 -92.15
CA HIS A 29 12.35 -117.37 -92.53
C HIS A 29 11.51 -118.53 -91.98
N GLU A 30 11.19 -118.51 -90.69
CA GLU A 30 10.49 -119.62 -90.02
C GLU A 30 9.00 -119.73 -90.41
N LEU A 31 8.46 -118.61 -90.89
CA LEU A 31 7.05 -118.43 -91.17
C LEU A 31 6.59 -119.09 -92.49
N ALA A 32 7.49 -119.30 -93.46
CA ALA A 32 7.11 -119.82 -94.77
C ALA A 32 6.93 -121.35 -94.82
N ARG A 33 7.54 -122.11 -93.90
CA ARG A 33 7.61 -123.59 -93.98
C ARG A 33 6.35 -124.30 -93.46
N GLU A 34 5.77 -123.82 -92.36
CA GLU A 34 4.54 -124.40 -91.78
C GLU A 34 3.27 -124.05 -92.55
N ARG A 35 3.30 -122.97 -93.34
CA ARG A 35 2.12 -122.43 -94.02
C ARG A 35 1.58 -123.33 -95.13
N LEU A 36 2.42 -124.12 -95.80
CA LEU A 36 2.02 -124.92 -96.96
C LEU A 36 1.20 -126.17 -96.59
N ALA A 37 1.55 -126.85 -95.48
CA ALA A 37 0.88 -128.08 -95.05
C ALA A 37 -0.51 -127.82 -94.43
N ALA A 38 -0.68 -126.71 -93.71
CA ALA A 38 -1.94 -126.31 -93.08
C ALA A 38 -3.03 -125.88 -94.08
N ALA A 39 -2.65 -125.46 -95.29
CA ALA A 39 -3.58 -124.93 -96.28
C ALA A 39 -4.49 -126.01 -96.93
N ARG A 40 -4.01 -127.25 -97.07
CA ARG A 40 -4.74 -128.33 -97.78
C ARG A 40 -5.91 -128.94 -96.97
N ALA A 41 -5.78 -129.04 -95.64
CA ALA A 41 -6.83 -129.60 -94.78
C ALA A 41 -7.96 -128.61 -94.45
N ARG A 42 -7.66 -127.30 -94.45
CA ARG A 42 -8.57 -126.22 -94.05
C ARG A 42 -9.78 -126.05 -94.98
N ARG A 43 -9.60 -126.28 -96.28
CA ARG A 43 -10.64 -126.06 -97.30
C ARG A 43 -11.92 -126.86 -97.06
N GLN A 44 -11.80 -128.10 -96.62
CA GLN A 44 -12.95 -129.02 -96.49
C GLN A 44 -13.87 -128.67 -95.30
N THR A 45 -13.34 -128.03 -94.25
CA THR A 45 -14.09 -127.68 -93.02
C THR A 45 -14.90 -126.39 -93.16
N ILE A 46 -14.40 -125.45 -93.96
CA ILE A 46 -15.00 -124.12 -94.18
C ILE A 46 -16.37 -124.20 -94.89
N GLU A 47 -16.58 -125.22 -95.73
CA GLU A 47 -17.78 -125.35 -96.56
C GLU A 47 -19.06 -125.69 -95.75
N ASP A 48 -18.91 -126.43 -94.65
CA ASP A 48 -20.04 -126.84 -93.79
C ASP A 48 -20.44 -125.76 -92.76
N GLU A 49 -19.51 -124.90 -92.32
CA GLU A 49 -19.76 -123.84 -91.33
C GLU A 49 -20.53 -122.64 -91.92
N LEU A 50 -20.38 -122.36 -93.23
CA LEU A 50 -21.02 -121.23 -93.91
C LEU A 50 -22.56 -121.28 -93.88
N LYS A 51 -23.15 -122.47 -93.96
CA LYS A 51 -24.62 -122.65 -93.97
C LYS A 51 -25.29 -122.29 -92.63
N GLY A 52 -24.59 -122.43 -91.50
CA GLY A 52 -25.12 -122.16 -90.16
C GLY A 52 -25.03 -120.69 -89.69
N ALA A 53 -24.22 -119.86 -90.35
CA ALA A 53 -24.03 -118.45 -89.99
C ALA A 53 -25.14 -117.54 -90.53
N VAL A 54 -25.64 -117.82 -91.74
CA VAL A 54 -26.64 -116.98 -92.44
C VAL A 54 -27.98 -116.89 -91.71
N ALA A 55 -28.41 -117.96 -91.02
CA ALA A 55 -29.68 -117.97 -90.28
C ALA A 55 -29.69 -117.09 -89.01
N ARG A 56 -28.52 -116.88 -88.37
CA ARG A 56 -28.41 -116.10 -87.12
C ARG A 56 -28.40 -114.59 -87.35
N LEU A 57 -27.92 -114.14 -88.51
CA LEU A 57 -27.81 -112.74 -88.88
C LEU A 57 -29.17 -112.01 -88.95
N ALA A 58 -30.21 -112.66 -89.48
CA ALA A 58 -31.52 -112.05 -89.69
C ALA A 58 -32.22 -111.62 -88.38
N GLY A 59 -31.94 -112.31 -87.26
CA GLY A 59 -32.54 -111.99 -85.96
C GLY A 59 -31.90 -110.80 -85.23
N ALA A 60 -30.65 -110.47 -85.53
CA ALA A 60 -29.95 -109.33 -84.92
C ALA A 60 -30.38 -107.99 -85.55
N GLU A 61 -30.64 -107.97 -86.86
CA GLU A 61 -31.02 -106.75 -87.60
C GLU A 61 -32.35 -106.12 -87.12
N GLY A 62 -33.27 -106.93 -86.59
CA GLY A 62 -34.53 -106.45 -86.03
C GLY A 62 -34.39 -105.68 -84.71
N ARG A 63 -33.40 -106.03 -83.87
CA ARG A 63 -33.20 -105.37 -82.56
C ARG A 63 -32.50 -104.01 -82.67
N ALA A 64 -31.63 -103.82 -83.67
CA ALA A 64 -30.91 -102.57 -83.88
C ALA A 64 -31.83 -101.41 -84.30
N ARG A 65 -32.86 -101.68 -85.12
CA ARG A 65 -33.81 -100.65 -85.57
C ARG A 65 -34.65 -100.04 -84.44
N GLN A 66 -35.00 -100.82 -83.43
CA GLN A 66 -35.78 -100.33 -82.29
C GLN A 66 -34.97 -99.36 -81.42
N ALA A 67 -33.68 -99.66 -81.19
CA ALA A 67 -32.80 -98.84 -80.35
C ALA A 67 -32.43 -97.49 -81.00
N GLU A 68 -32.52 -97.37 -82.32
CA GLU A 68 -32.19 -96.14 -83.06
C GLU A 68 -33.26 -95.06 -82.89
N ALA A 69 -34.54 -95.45 -82.88
CA ALA A 69 -35.66 -94.54 -82.67
C ALA A 69 -35.64 -93.92 -81.25
N ASP A 70 -35.34 -94.71 -80.22
CA ASP A 70 -35.29 -94.25 -78.83
C ASP A 70 -34.15 -93.25 -78.56
N ALA A 71 -33.04 -93.35 -79.29
CA ALA A 71 -31.89 -92.45 -79.13
C ALA A 71 -32.14 -91.06 -79.77
N GLN A 72 -32.88 -91.00 -80.89
CA GLN A 72 -33.20 -89.74 -81.56
C GLN A 72 -34.16 -88.87 -80.73
N ALA A 73 -35.18 -89.48 -80.12
CA ALA A 73 -36.15 -88.76 -79.27
C ALA A 73 -35.48 -88.10 -78.05
N ALA A 74 -34.60 -88.85 -77.34
CA ALA A 74 -33.93 -88.33 -76.15
C ALA A 74 -32.90 -87.21 -76.45
N THR A 75 -32.36 -87.16 -77.66
CA THR A 75 -31.41 -86.12 -78.08
C THR A 75 -32.11 -84.78 -78.37
N ALA A 76 -33.33 -84.81 -78.88
CA ALA A 76 -34.14 -83.60 -79.11
C ALA A 76 -34.58 -82.93 -77.80
N GLU A 77 -34.98 -83.71 -76.78
CA GLU A 77 -35.33 -83.19 -75.45
C GLU A 77 -34.15 -82.47 -74.76
N TYR A 78 -32.93 -83.00 -74.90
CA TYR A 78 -31.72 -82.38 -74.33
C TYR A 78 -31.39 -81.02 -74.95
N ALA A 79 -31.53 -80.88 -76.28
CA ALA A 79 -31.25 -79.63 -76.98
C ALA A 79 -32.21 -78.50 -76.56
N ALA A 80 -33.49 -78.81 -76.36
CA ALA A 80 -34.48 -77.84 -75.88
C ALA A 80 -34.17 -77.35 -74.45
N ALA A 81 -33.86 -78.27 -73.53
CA ALA A 81 -33.51 -77.92 -72.15
C ALA A 81 -32.19 -77.14 -72.03
N ALA A 82 -31.25 -77.31 -72.97
CA ALA A 82 -29.99 -76.56 -73.00
C ALA A 82 -30.19 -75.07 -73.32
N ALA A 83 -31.08 -74.75 -74.26
CA ALA A 83 -31.39 -73.38 -74.66
C ALA A 83 -32.11 -72.60 -73.55
N GLU A 84 -33.03 -73.24 -72.82
CA GLU A 84 -33.69 -72.63 -71.66
C GLU A 84 -32.70 -72.27 -70.55
N MET A 85 -31.69 -73.12 -70.31
CA MET A 85 -30.66 -72.89 -69.28
C MET A 85 -29.74 -71.70 -69.60
N GLU A 86 -29.42 -71.49 -70.87
CA GLU A 86 -28.61 -70.36 -71.31
C GLU A 86 -29.35 -69.02 -71.15
N HIS A 87 -30.65 -69.00 -71.47
CA HIS A 87 -31.51 -67.84 -71.28
C HIS A 87 -31.67 -67.46 -69.79
N ALA A 88 -31.91 -68.46 -68.93
CA ALA A 88 -32.01 -68.25 -67.48
C ALA A 88 -30.72 -67.69 -66.85
N ARG A 89 -29.53 -68.12 -67.32
CA ARG A 89 -28.24 -67.58 -66.86
C ARG A 89 -28.02 -66.12 -67.25
N ALA A 90 -28.39 -65.74 -68.47
CA ALA A 90 -28.25 -64.37 -68.94
C ALA A 90 -29.14 -63.40 -68.14
N MET A 91 -30.38 -63.82 -67.83
CA MET A 91 -31.29 -63.04 -66.99
C MET A 91 -30.77 -62.88 -65.55
N ALA A 92 -30.26 -63.95 -64.95
CA ALA A 92 -29.70 -63.91 -63.59
C ALA A 92 -28.49 -62.95 -63.48
N LEU A 93 -27.62 -62.89 -64.49
CA LEU A 93 -26.48 -61.96 -64.50
C LEU A 93 -26.93 -60.49 -64.57
N LYS A 94 -27.94 -60.19 -65.38
CA LYS A 94 -28.47 -58.83 -65.54
C LYS A 94 -29.12 -58.32 -64.25
N VAL A 95 -29.89 -59.17 -63.57
CA VAL A 95 -30.56 -58.81 -62.30
C VAL A 95 -29.54 -58.65 -61.16
N LYS A 96 -28.49 -59.47 -61.14
CA LYS A 96 -27.38 -59.33 -60.18
C LYS A 96 -26.65 -57.98 -60.33
N GLN A 97 -26.37 -57.56 -61.56
CA GLN A 97 -25.73 -56.25 -61.84
C GLN A 97 -26.61 -55.08 -61.41
N THR A 98 -27.93 -55.15 -61.62
CA THR A 98 -28.86 -54.10 -61.18
C THR A 98 -28.94 -54.00 -59.66
N ARG A 99 -28.85 -55.12 -58.94
CA ARG A 99 -28.79 -55.14 -57.48
C ARG A 99 -27.48 -54.54 -56.94
N GLU A 100 -26.34 -54.93 -57.51
CA GLU A 100 -25.03 -54.41 -57.11
C GLU A 100 -24.94 -52.89 -57.32
N ALA A 101 -25.49 -52.36 -58.42
CA ALA A 101 -25.58 -50.92 -58.65
C ALA A 101 -26.52 -50.20 -57.65
N ALA A 102 -27.66 -50.82 -57.31
CA ALA A 102 -28.62 -50.25 -56.35
C ALA A 102 -28.08 -50.28 -54.91
N ASP A 103 -27.40 -51.34 -54.50
CA ASP A 103 -26.72 -51.46 -53.20
C ASP A 103 -25.59 -50.41 -53.09
N ALA A 104 -24.77 -50.25 -54.13
CA ALA A 104 -23.70 -49.24 -54.15
C ALA A 104 -24.23 -47.80 -54.07
N GLY A 105 -25.33 -47.48 -54.79
CA GLY A 105 -25.99 -46.18 -54.71
C GLY A 105 -26.61 -45.90 -53.33
N LEU A 106 -27.13 -46.92 -52.67
CA LEU A 106 -27.64 -46.83 -51.30
C LEU A 106 -26.52 -46.56 -50.29
N ASP A 107 -25.38 -47.25 -50.42
CA ASP A 107 -24.25 -47.06 -49.51
C ASP A 107 -23.61 -45.67 -49.68
N GLU A 108 -23.52 -45.16 -50.91
CA GLU A 108 -23.06 -43.78 -51.18
C GLU A 108 -24.01 -42.73 -50.57
N ALA A 109 -25.33 -42.92 -50.73
CA ALA A 109 -26.32 -42.02 -50.14
C ALA A 109 -26.28 -42.05 -48.60
N LYS A 110 -26.08 -43.22 -47.99
CA LYS A 110 -25.92 -43.37 -46.53
C LYS A 110 -24.65 -42.69 -46.01
N ALA A 111 -23.53 -42.79 -46.73
CA ALA A 111 -22.29 -42.10 -46.37
C ALA A 111 -22.49 -40.58 -46.37
N LYS A 112 -23.10 -40.03 -47.42
CA LYS A 112 -23.44 -38.59 -47.50
C LYS A 112 -24.39 -38.15 -46.38
N LEU A 113 -25.38 -38.97 -46.03
CA LEU A 113 -26.30 -38.68 -44.92
C LEU A 113 -25.56 -38.68 -43.56
N PHE A 114 -24.63 -39.62 -43.36
CA PHE A 114 -23.82 -39.69 -42.14
C PHE A 114 -22.92 -38.45 -41.98
N ASP A 115 -22.31 -37.98 -43.06
CA ASP A 115 -21.52 -36.74 -43.06
C ASP A 115 -22.39 -35.52 -42.74
N ALA A 116 -23.59 -35.44 -43.33
CA ALA A 116 -24.55 -34.35 -43.03
C ALA A 116 -25.04 -34.37 -41.57
N LEU A 117 -25.30 -35.56 -41.01
CA LEU A 117 -25.64 -35.75 -39.59
C LEU A 117 -24.50 -35.31 -38.67
N SER A 118 -23.27 -35.70 -38.98
CA SER A 118 -22.08 -35.33 -38.22
C SER A 118 -21.87 -33.82 -38.24
N ARG A 119 -22.00 -33.19 -39.41
CA ARG A 119 -21.91 -31.72 -39.56
C ARG A 119 -23.01 -30.98 -38.81
N CYS A 120 -24.24 -31.48 -38.79
CA CYS A 120 -25.32 -30.91 -37.97
C CYS A 120 -25.00 -31.01 -36.47
N ALA A 121 -24.43 -32.14 -36.01
CA ALA A 121 -24.05 -32.34 -34.62
C ALA A 121 -22.91 -31.40 -34.19
N GLU A 122 -21.89 -31.24 -35.05
CA GLU A 122 -20.78 -30.30 -34.85
C GLU A 122 -21.28 -28.86 -34.75
N LEU A 123 -22.12 -28.41 -35.69
CA LEU A 123 -22.66 -27.05 -35.70
C LEU A 123 -23.59 -26.77 -34.50
N ARG A 124 -24.39 -27.75 -34.06
CA ARG A 124 -25.20 -27.62 -32.83
C ARG A 124 -24.33 -27.48 -31.58
N SER A 125 -23.25 -28.25 -31.50
CA SER A 125 -22.30 -28.16 -30.39
C SER A 125 -21.56 -26.82 -30.38
N ALA A 126 -21.10 -26.36 -31.54
CA ALA A 126 -20.43 -25.07 -31.71
C ALA A 126 -21.36 -23.89 -31.33
N ARG A 127 -22.60 -23.90 -31.81
CA ARG A 127 -23.63 -22.91 -31.44
C ARG A 127 -23.85 -22.89 -29.93
N ALA A 128 -24.08 -24.04 -29.31
CA ALA A 128 -24.33 -24.13 -27.87
C ALA A 128 -23.12 -23.63 -27.05
N ALA A 129 -21.90 -23.92 -27.50
CA ALA A 129 -20.68 -23.40 -26.87
C ALA A 129 -20.60 -21.87 -26.97
N ARG A 130 -20.79 -21.29 -28.17
CA ARG A 130 -20.77 -19.82 -28.35
C ARG A 130 -21.89 -19.12 -27.60
N GLU A 131 -23.08 -19.71 -27.52
CA GLU A 131 -24.21 -19.15 -26.78
C GLU A 131 -23.95 -19.13 -25.27
N THR A 132 -23.33 -20.17 -24.73
CA THR A 132 -22.92 -20.17 -23.31
C THR A 132 -21.79 -19.18 -23.03
N GLU A 133 -20.81 -19.05 -23.92
CA GLU A 133 -19.74 -18.05 -23.84
C GLU A 133 -20.28 -16.61 -23.89
N ALA A 134 -21.19 -16.30 -24.83
CA ALA A 134 -21.84 -15.00 -24.92
C ALA A 134 -22.69 -14.67 -23.67
N ARG A 135 -23.28 -15.68 -23.03
CA ARG A 135 -24.04 -15.51 -21.78
C ARG A 135 -23.11 -15.23 -20.59
N MET A 136 -21.99 -15.93 -20.50
CA MET A 136 -20.98 -15.69 -19.46
C MET A 136 -20.32 -14.31 -19.62
N GLY A 137 -20.01 -13.90 -20.85
CA GLY A 137 -19.47 -12.56 -21.15
C GLY A 137 -20.44 -11.45 -20.76
N ARG A 138 -21.74 -11.61 -21.04
CA ARG A 138 -22.78 -10.66 -20.61
C ARG A 138 -22.91 -10.57 -19.09
N ALA A 139 -22.96 -11.70 -18.39
CA ALA A 139 -23.02 -11.71 -16.92
C ALA A 139 -21.78 -11.07 -16.28
N ARG A 140 -20.59 -11.28 -16.86
CA ARG A 140 -19.35 -10.62 -16.41
C ARG A 140 -19.38 -9.12 -16.66
N SER A 141 -19.92 -8.69 -17.80
CA SER A 141 -20.10 -7.28 -18.13
C SER A 141 -21.04 -6.59 -17.15
N GLU A 142 -22.21 -7.17 -16.85
CA GLU A 142 -23.16 -6.65 -15.85
C GLU A 142 -22.51 -6.51 -14.46
N ARG A 143 -21.69 -7.48 -14.06
CA ARG A 143 -20.95 -7.42 -12.79
C ARG A 143 -19.95 -6.26 -12.79
N LEU A 144 -19.17 -6.11 -13.86
CA LEU A 144 -18.20 -5.00 -13.98
C LEU A 144 -18.90 -3.65 -13.99
N THR A 145 -20.05 -3.51 -14.66
CA THR A 145 -20.88 -2.30 -14.60
C THR A 145 -21.26 -1.98 -13.16
N GLY A 146 -21.73 -2.96 -12.38
CA GLY A 146 -22.06 -2.75 -10.98
C GLY A 146 -20.85 -2.38 -10.10
N GLU A 147 -19.66 -2.94 -10.38
CA GLU A 147 -18.41 -2.56 -9.71
C GLU A 147 -17.99 -1.12 -10.09
N ILE A 148 -18.14 -0.72 -11.35
CA ILE A 148 -17.90 0.66 -11.82
C ILE A 148 -18.85 1.64 -11.13
N ASP A 149 -20.15 1.36 -11.09
CA ASP A 149 -21.16 2.22 -10.45
C ASP A 149 -20.84 2.42 -8.95
N ALA A 150 -20.45 1.35 -8.26
CA ALA A 150 -20.04 1.42 -6.86
C ALA A 150 -18.79 2.28 -6.66
N ARG A 151 -17.79 2.16 -7.54
CA ARG A 151 -16.57 2.98 -7.50
C ARG A 151 -16.83 4.44 -7.88
N GLN A 152 -17.73 4.70 -8.82
CA GLN A 152 -18.15 6.06 -9.16
C GLN A 152 -18.85 6.75 -7.98
N ALA A 153 -19.68 6.02 -7.22
CA ALA A 153 -20.27 6.53 -5.99
C ALA A 153 -19.21 6.81 -4.89
N GLU A 154 -18.22 5.91 -4.74
CA GLU A 154 -17.08 6.12 -3.84
C GLU A 154 -16.25 7.35 -4.25
N LEU A 155 -15.97 7.51 -5.54
CA LEU A 155 -15.25 8.65 -6.08
C LEU A 155 -16.00 9.97 -5.79
N ALA A 156 -17.31 10.03 -6.05
CA ALA A 156 -18.11 11.21 -5.75
C ALA A 156 -18.07 11.58 -4.25
N GLY A 157 -18.06 10.58 -3.36
CA GLY A 157 -17.85 10.78 -1.93
C GLY A 157 -16.47 11.34 -1.60
N LEU A 158 -15.41 10.76 -2.18
CA LEU A 158 -14.03 11.22 -2.01
C LEU A 158 -13.80 12.63 -2.56
N GLU A 159 -14.42 12.98 -3.69
CA GLU A 159 -14.36 14.33 -4.27
C GLU A 159 -15.06 15.36 -3.38
N ALA A 160 -16.20 15.01 -2.79
CA ALA A 160 -16.88 15.87 -1.81
C ALA A 160 -16.04 16.06 -0.54
N GLU A 161 -15.43 14.99 -0.02
CA GLU A 161 -14.50 15.08 1.12
C GLU A 161 -13.26 15.93 0.77
N ALA A 162 -12.70 15.77 -0.44
CA ALA A 162 -11.55 16.53 -0.91
C ALA A 162 -11.89 18.03 -1.04
N ALA A 163 -13.08 18.36 -1.56
CA ALA A 163 -13.56 19.74 -1.62
C ALA A 163 -13.69 20.35 -0.21
N ALA A 164 -14.29 19.63 0.73
CA ALA A 164 -14.39 20.09 2.12
C ALA A 164 -13.01 20.26 2.79
N ALA A 165 -12.04 19.38 2.48
CA ALA A 165 -10.67 19.48 2.98
C ALA A 165 -9.92 20.69 2.37
N LEU A 166 -10.15 21.01 1.10
CA LEU A 166 -9.61 22.22 0.46
C LEU A 166 -10.18 23.50 1.10
N GLU A 167 -11.48 23.54 1.39
CA GLU A 167 -12.08 24.67 2.12
C GLU A 167 -11.55 24.79 3.56
N ALA A 168 -11.29 23.67 4.23
CA ALA A 168 -10.64 23.65 5.54
C ALA A 168 -9.20 24.18 5.46
N LEU A 169 -8.45 23.80 4.42
CA LEU A 169 -7.09 24.29 4.16
C LEU A 169 -7.07 25.79 3.90
N GLU A 170 -7.99 26.33 3.10
CA GLU A 170 -8.08 27.79 2.89
C GLU A 170 -8.37 28.54 4.20
N ARG A 171 -9.28 28.02 5.03
CA ARG A 171 -9.55 28.58 6.36
C ARG A 171 -8.33 28.53 7.27
N ALA A 172 -7.60 27.42 7.29
CA ALA A 172 -6.40 27.27 8.10
C ALA A 172 -5.25 28.18 7.62
N ARG A 173 -5.07 28.33 6.31
CA ARG A 173 -4.12 29.29 5.72
C ARG A 173 -4.45 30.73 6.11
N ALA A 174 -5.73 31.12 6.01
CA ALA A 174 -6.16 32.46 6.42
C ALA A 174 -5.92 32.71 7.92
N ALA A 175 -6.14 31.71 8.78
CA ALA A 175 -5.85 31.79 10.20
C ALA A 175 -4.34 31.92 10.48
N ALA A 176 -3.49 31.15 9.79
CA ALA A 176 -2.04 31.23 9.90
C ALA A 176 -1.50 32.59 9.44
N ASP A 177 -2.03 33.14 8.35
CA ASP A 177 -1.68 34.49 7.87
C ASP A 177 -2.08 35.57 8.88
N ALA A 178 -3.27 35.46 9.48
CA ALA A 178 -3.72 36.38 10.52
C ALA A 178 -2.81 36.32 11.76
N ALA A 179 -2.52 35.11 12.26
CA ALA A 179 -1.62 34.90 13.39
C ALA A 179 -0.19 35.39 13.10
N SER A 180 0.28 35.26 11.85
CA SER A 180 1.60 35.75 11.45
C SER A 180 1.67 37.27 11.50
N ARG A 181 0.62 37.98 11.06
CA ARG A 181 0.54 39.44 11.15
C ARG A 181 0.47 39.92 12.60
N GLU A 182 -0.25 39.20 13.47
CA GLU A 182 -0.32 39.51 14.89
C GLU A 182 1.03 39.30 15.58
N HIS A 183 1.72 38.20 15.27
CA HIS A 183 3.09 37.95 15.74
C HIS A 183 4.06 39.08 15.31
N GLU A 184 4.03 39.52 14.06
CA GLU A 184 4.83 40.66 13.57
C GLU A 184 4.49 41.97 14.31
N ALA A 185 3.21 42.21 14.58
CA ALA A 185 2.77 43.38 15.33
C ALA A 185 3.30 43.37 16.77
N CYS A 186 3.14 42.26 17.48
CA CYS A 186 3.67 42.07 18.84
C CYS A 186 5.19 42.19 18.88
N GLN A 187 5.90 41.65 17.88
CA GLN A 187 7.36 41.78 17.79
C GLN A 187 7.78 43.26 17.61
N GLY A 188 7.00 44.04 16.85
CA GLY A 188 7.17 45.48 16.72
C GLY A 188 6.94 46.22 18.03
N GLU A 189 5.94 45.85 18.81
CA GLU A 189 5.66 46.44 20.13
C GLU A 189 6.76 46.16 21.15
N VAL A 190 7.28 44.92 21.20
CA VAL A 190 8.42 44.56 22.05
C VAL A 190 9.62 45.45 21.75
N LYS A 191 10.00 45.59 20.47
CA LYS A 191 11.12 46.46 20.06
C LYS A 191 10.94 47.91 20.51
N ARG A 192 9.72 48.45 20.41
CA ARG A 192 9.42 49.82 20.87
C ARG A 192 9.51 49.95 22.39
N ALA A 193 8.97 48.97 23.12
CA ALA A 193 8.99 48.98 24.58
C ALA A 193 10.41 48.83 25.14
N GLU A 194 11.24 47.96 24.56
CA GLU A 194 12.66 47.82 24.91
C GLU A 194 13.46 49.10 24.64
N ALA A 195 13.18 49.79 23.54
CA ALA A 195 13.79 51.09 23.24
C ALA A 195 13.41 52.14 24.29
N ALA A 196 12.14 52.16 24.73
CA ALA A 196 11.69 53.06 25.79
C ALA A 196 12.36 52.74 27.14
N VAL A 197 12.51 51.46 27.50
CA VAL A 197 13.26 51.03 28.70
C VAL A 197 14.70 51.51 28.65
N ARG A 198 15.37 51.37 27.49
CA ARG A 198 16.75 51.81 27.30
C ARG A 198 16.90 53.32 27.48
N SER A 199 16.02 54.11 26.84
CA SER A 199 16.01 55.56 26.99
C SER A 199 15.80 55.98 28.44
N ALA A 200 14.83 55.38 29.13
CA ALA A 200 14.54 55.69 30.53
C ALA A 200 15.71 55.31 31.46
N ALA A 201 16.40 54.20 31.18
CA ALA A 201 17.59 53.79 31.94
C ALA A 201 18.76 54.76 31.75
N GLU A 202 18.98 55.27 30.53
CA GLU A 202 19.99 56.30 30.25
C GLU A 202 19.71 57.60 31.00
N ASP A 203 18.44 58.04 31.03
CA ASP A 203 18.03 59.24 31.74
C ASP A 203 18.18 59.11 33.26
N VAL A 204 17.83 57.95 33.83
CA VAL A 204 18.08 57.63 35.24
C VAL A 204 19.57 57.65 35.54
N ALA A 205 20.41 57.01 34.71
CA ALA A 205 21.86 56.99 34.89
C ALA A 205 22.46 58.41 34.88
N ARG A 206 22.03 59.25 33.94
CA ARG A 206 22.44 60.66 33.84
C ARG A 206 22.05 61.46 35.08
N CYS A 207 20.81 61.29 35.55
CA CYS A 207 20.30 61.98 36.73
C CYS A 207 20.99 61.51 38.03
N ASN A 208 21.29 60.22 38.15
CA ASN A 208 22.00 59.67 39.30
C ASN A 208 23.47 60.10 39.34
N ALA A 209 24.13 60.25 38.19
CA ALA A 209 25.47 60.81 38.13
C ALA A 209 25.49 62.30 38.58
N GLU A 210 24.50 63.08 38.15
CA GLU A 210 24.30 64.46 38.61
C GLU A 210 24.05 64.52 40.12
N LEU A 211 23.19 63.63 40.63
CA LEU A 211 22.88 63.52 42.05
C LEU A 211 24.12 63.18 42.87
N ALA A 212 24.89 62.15 42.48
CA ALA A 212 26.09 61.72 43.19
C ALA A 212 27.16 62.83 43.23
N SER A 213 27.31 63.60 42.15
CA SER A 213 28.22 64.75 42.10
C SER A 213 27.79 65.86 43.08
N LEU A 214 26.49 66.19 43.11
CA LEU A 214 25.95 67.18 44.04
C LEU A 214 26.02 66.71 45.50
N GLU A 215 25.76 65.44 45.76
CA GLU A 215 25.88 64.84 47.09
C GLU A 215 27.33 64.84 47.59
N ALA A 216 28.28 64.49 46.73
CA ALA A 216 29.71 64.57 47.08
C ALA A 216 30.13 66.02 47.39
N ALA A 217 29.69 66.99 46.58
CA ALA A 217 29.97 68.41 46.81
C ALA A 217 29.33 68.93 48.11
N TYR A 218 28.06 68.59 48.36
CA TYR A 218 27.35 68.95 49.58
C TYR A 218 27.99 68.32 50.81
N ASN A 219 28.27 67.01 50.80
CA ASN A 219 28.86 66.31 51.93
C ASN A 219 30.29 66.79 52.24
N SER A 220 31.06 67.12 51.21
CA SER A 220 32.39 67.73 51.39
C SER A 220 32.26 69.08 52.09
N LEU A 221 31.41 69.98 51.59
CA LEU A 221 31.24 71.32 52.18
C LEU A 221 30.59 71.26 53.58
N ALA A 222 29.61 70.38 53.77
CA ALA A 222 28.97 70.14 55.06
C ALA A 222 29.94 69.55 56.08
N GLY A 223 30.82 68.65 55.65
CA GLY A 223 31.91 68.11 56.47
C GLY A 223 32.86 69.22 56.93
N LEU A 224 33.33 70.05 56.00
CA LEU A 224 34.20 71.20 56.31
C LEU A 224 33.54 72.16 57.31
N GLN A 225 32.24 72.44 57.16
CA GLN A 225 31.50 73.29 58.09
C GLN A 225 31.32 72.63 59.47
N ARG A 226 30.93 71.35 59.51
CA ARG A 226 30.74 70.59 60.77
C ARG A 226 32.03 70.49 61.58
N ASP A 227 33.16 70.31 60.89
CA ASP A 227 34.46 70.19 61.52
C ASP A 227 35.09 71.57 61.81
N TYR A 228 34.37 72.66 61.53
CA TYR A 228 34.79 74.06 61.66
C TYR A 228 36.18 74.29 61.04
N GLU A 229 36.41 73.69 59.87
CA GLU A 229 37.59 73.98 59.06
C GLU A 229 37.53 75.42 58.55
N GLY A 230 38.66 76.13 58.58
CA GLY A 230 38.71 77.59 58.35
C GLY A 230 38.48 78.48 59.58
N TYR A 231 37.87 77.96 60.66
CA TYR A 231 37.81 78.65 61.95
C TYR A 231 39.12 78.50 62.74
N GLY A 232 39.42 79.47 63.60
CA GLY A 232 40.56 79.44 64.50
C GLY A 232 40.53 78.24 65.46
N ARG A 233 41.72 77.76 65.86
CA ARG A 233 41.91 76.56 66.70
C ARG A 233 41.05 76.54 67.98
N ALA A 234 40.87 77.70 68.60
CA ALA A 234 40.07 77.83 69.82
C ALA A 234 38.57 77.64 69.56
N VAL A 235 38.06 78.21 68.46
CA VAL A 235 36.65 78.12 68.10
C VAL A 235 36.30 76.68 67.70
N ARG A 236 37.17 76.03 66.92
CA ARG A 236 37.04 74.61 66.57
C ARG A 236 37.02 73.71 67.80
N ALA A 237 37.97 73.88 68.73
CA ALA A 237 38.07 73.03 69.92
C ALA A 237 36.79 73.04 70.81
N LEU A 238 36.04 74.13 70.80
CA LEU A 238 34.78 74.24 71.55
C LEU A 238 33.58 73.80 70.72
N LEU A 239 33.39 74.37 69.52
CA LEU A 239 32.18 74.17 68.74
C LEU A 239 32.10 72.80 68.06
N SER A 240 33.24 72.13 67.81
CA SER A 240 33.26 70.73 67.36
C SER A 240 32.81 69.74 68.46
N ASN A 241 32.77 70.17 69.73
CA ASN A 241 32.29 69.33 70.83
C ASN A 241 30.84 69.71 71.19
N ALA A 242 29.91 68.84 70.81
CA ALA A 242 28.46 69.04 70.97
C ALA A 242 28.01 69.34 72.42
N ARG A 243 28.79 68.93 73.42
CA ARG A 243 28.51 69.23 74.83
C ARG A 243 28.40 70.74 75.09
N TRP A 244 29.20 71.54 74.41
CA TRP A 244 29.19 73.00 74.60
C TRP A 244 27.90 73.65 74.08
N ARG A 245 27.31 73.09 73.01
CA ARG A 245 25.98 73.54 72.55
C ARG A 245 24.89 73.25 73.57
N GLN A 246 24.93 72.07 74.21
CA GLN A 246 23.99 71.71 75.27
C GLN A 246 24.12 72.59 76.53
N LEU A 247 25.34 73.06 76.81
CA LEU A 247 25.59 73.98 77.93
C LEU A 247 25.19 75.42 77.64
N GLY A 248 24.87 75.79 76.40
CA GLY A 248 24.42 77.13 76.03
C GLY A 248 25.38 77.94 75.16
N LEU A 249 26.41 77.34 74.55
CA LEU A 249 27.12 77.97 73.43
C LEU A 249 26.30 77.80 72.15
N ILE A 250 25.76 78.89 71.62
CA ILE A 250 24.79 78.85 70.51
C ILE A 250 25.49 78.54 69.19
N GLY A 251 26.56 79.26 68.88
CA GLY A 251 27.31 79.10 67.64
C GLY A 251 28.24 80.29 67.35
N ALA A 252 28.97 80.21 66.24
CA ALA A 252 29.76 81.34 65.77
C ALA A 252 28.87 82.40 65.11
N VAL A 253 29.27 83.66 65.14
CA VAL A 253 28.52 84.76 64.49
C VAL A 253 28.26 84.50 63.00
N ALA A 254 29.21 83.89 62.29
CA ALA A 254 29.06 83.51 60.89
C ALA A 254 27.92 82.49 60.62
N GLU A 255 27.49 81.70 61.62
CA GLU A 255 26.37 80.76 61.50
C GLU A 255 25.02 81.43 61.80
N LEU A 256 25.02 82.55 62.51
CA LEU A 256 23.83 83.16 63.11
C LEU A 256 23.34 84.41 62.36
N ILE A 257 24.14 84.92 61.42
CA ILE A 257 23.83 86.09 60.60
C ILE A 257 23.84 85.67 59.13
N LYS A 258 22.80 86.03 58.40
CA LYS A 258 22.69 85.85 56.95
C LYS A 258 22.73 87.19 56.23
N ALA A 259 23.61 87.33 55.25
CA ALA A 259 23.72 88.49 54.38
C ALA A 259 23.40 88.09 52.93
N PRO A 260 22.67 88.92 52.16
CA PRO A 260 22.56 88.75 50.70
C PRO A 260 23.95 88.74 50.02
N ALA A 261 24.07 88.02 48.91
CA ALA A 261 25.34 87.85 48.18
C ALA A 261 26.02 89.18 47.82
N GLU A 262 25.21 90.17 47.46
CA GLU A 262 25.65 91.52 47.09
C GLU A 262 26.37 92.24 48.24
N TYR A 263 26.07 91.92 49.50
CA TYR A 263 26.61 92.60 50.68
C TYR A 263 27.61 91.76 51.47
N GLU A 264 27.80 90.50 51.10
CA GLU A 264 28.58 89.53 51.86
C GLU A 264 30.03 89.97 52.07
N ALA A 265 30.71 90.41 51.01
CA ALA A 265 32.08 90.90 51.09
C ALA A 265 32.22 92.12 52.04
N ALA A 266 31.25 93.04 51.99
CA ALA A 266 31.19 94.20 52.88
C ALA A 266 30.98 93.80 54.35
N ILE A 267 30.04 92.89 54.61
CA ILE A 267 29.70 92.42 55.97
C ILE A 267 30.83 91.58 56.55
N GLU A 268 31.42 90.68 55.76
CA GLU A 268 32.55 89.87 56.20
C GLU A 268 33.79 90.73 56.48
N ALA A 269 34.06 91.73 55.65
CA ALA A 269 35.11 92.70 55.93
C ALA A 269 34.83 93.46 57.22
N ALA A 270 33.59 93.94 57.41
CA ALA A 270 33.20 94.68 58.61
C ALA A 270 33.38 93.86 59.88
N LEU A 271 32.97 92.60 59.86
CA LEU A 271 33.10 91.70 61.01
C LEU A 271 34.54 91.21 61.19
N GLY A 272 35.25 90.90 60.11
CA GLY A 272 36.61 90.35 60.15
C GLY A 272 36.70 89.15 61.08
N GLY A 273 37.64 89.17 62.03
CA GLY A 273 37.77 88.12 63.05
C GLY A 273 36.54 87.96 63.95
N ALA A 274 35.64 88.95 64.03
CA ALA A 274 34.42 88.86 64.81
C ALA A 274 33.40 87.85 64.24
N LEU A 275 33.55 87.44 62.97
CA LEU A 275 32.78 86.32 62.38
C LEU A 275 32.90 85.02 63.19
N GLN A 276 34.06 84.83 63.84
CA GLN A 276 34.37 83.64 64.62
C GLN A 276 34.02 83.80 66.11
N ASN A 277 33.48 84.96 66.52
CA ASN A 277 33.06 85.15 67.91
C ASN A 277 31.92 84.17 68.23
N ILE A 278 31.93 83.62 69.44
CA ILE A 278 30.98 82.60 69.85
C ILE A 278 29.88 83.26 70.68
N VAL A 279 28.63 83.12 70.26
CA VAL A 279 27.47 83.60 71.02
C VAL A 279 27.13 82.59 72.11
N ALA A 280 26.94 83.06 73.34
CA ALA A 280 26.58 82.24 74.49
C ALA A 280 25.27 82.74 75.10
N THR A 281 24.46 81.83 75.66
CA THR A 281 23.20 82.20 76.33
C THR A 281 23.46 83.07 77.56
N THR A 282 24.49 82.76 78.36
CA THR A 282 24.84 83.50 79.58
C THR A 282 26.34 83.69 79.76
N ALA A 283 26.71 84.67 80.59
CA ALA A 283 28.10 84.97 80.93
C ALA A 283 28.81 83.81 81.65
N ASP A 284 28.07 83.01 82.42
CA ASP A 284 28.60 81.83 83.13
C ASP A 284 29.09 80.75 82.15
N VAL A 285 28.31 80.48 81.10
CA VAL A 285 28.65 79.50 80.07
C VAL A 285 29.89 79.94 79.28
N ALA A 286 29.95 81.22 78.91
CA ALA A 286 31.13 81.80 78.26
C ALA A 286 32.38 81.68 79.15
N THR A 287 32.23 81.92 80.45
CA THR A 287 33.32 81.82 81.43
C THR A 287 33.84 80.37 81.55
N GLN A 288 32.93 79.39 81.62
CA GLN A 288 33.29 77.97 81.62
C GLN A 288 34.05 77.57 80.34
N ALA A 289 33.59 78.04 79.17
CA ALA A 289 34.25 77.79 77.90
C ALA A 289 35.67 78.40 77.83
N VAL A 290 35.87 79.58 78.42
CA VAL A 290 37.21 80.20 78.55
C VAL A 290 38.14 79.36 79.42
N TYR A 291 37.66 78.83 80.55
CA TYR A 291 38.46 77.93 81.39
C TYR A 291 38.83 76.64 80.67
N GLU A 292 37.91 76.09 79.87
CA GLU A 292 38.18 74.92 79.05
C GLU A 292 39.28 75.19 78.01
N LEU A 293 39.22 76.32 77.30
CA LEU A 293 40.25 76.70 76.33
C LEU A 293 41.63 76.84 76.98
N LYS A 294 41.69 77.38 78.20
CA LYS A 294 42.93 77.46 78.99
C LYS A 294 43.45 76.07 79.36
N ARG A 295 42.56 75.17 79.78
CA ARG A 295 42.90 73.76 80.11
C ARG A 295 43.47 73.03 78.89
N LEU A 296 42.82 73.17 77.74
CA LEU A 296 43.21 72.53 76.47
C LEU A 296 44.38 73.24 75.77
N LYS A 297 44.82 74.41 76.26
CA LYS A 297 45.79 75.30 75.59
C LYS A 297 45.43 75.55 74.11
N ALA A 298 44.13 75.64 73.81
CA ALA A 298 43.60 75.63 72.46
C ALA A 298 43.60 77.02 71.77
N GLY A 299 44.02 78.07 72.48
CA GLY A 299 44.14 79.44 71.96
C GLY A 299 43.18 80.41 72.64
N ARG A 300 42.82 81.49 71.94
CA ARG A 300 41.89 82.53 72.41
C ARG A 300 40.66 82.57 71.52
N ALA A 301 39.49 82.75 72.11
CA ALA A 301 38.23 83.01 71.42
C ALA A 301 37.49 84.15 72.14
N THR A 302 36.68 84.89 71.41
CA THR A 302 35.83 85.95 71.94
C THR A 302 34.41 85.41 72.10
N PHE A 303 33.80 85.66 73.24
CA PHE A 303 32.43 85.24 73.54
C PHE A 303 31.51 86.45 73.64
N LEU A 304 30.26 86.27 73.20
CA LEU A 304 29.20 87.28 73.23
C LEU A 304 28.03 86.74 74.05
N PRO A 305 28.01 86.94 75.38
CA PRO A 305 26.97 86.41 76.25
C PRO A 305 25.72 87.28 76.21
N LEU A 306 24.57 86.72 75.82
CA LEU A 306 23.35 87.48 75.51
C LEU A 306 22.74 88.21 76.72
N ASP A 307 22.93 87.69 77.93
CA ASP A 307 22.44 88.27 79.19
C ASP A 307 23.09 89.63 79.53
N ILE A 308 24.41 89.74 79.30
CA ILE A 308 25.20 90.93 79.64
C ILE A 308 25.58 91.79 78.43
N LEU A 309 25.44 91.27 77.19
CA LEU A 309 25.76 92.03 75.99
C LEU A 309 24.81 93.23 75.86
N ARG A 310 25.38 94.40 75.61
CA ARG A 310 24.65 95.64 75.38
C ARG A 310 25.11 96.26 74.07
N ALA A 311 24.21 96.38 73.13
CA ALA A 311 24.46 97.10 71.88
C ALA A 311 24.30 98.62 72.12
N GLN A 312 25.20 99.40 71.54
CA GLN A 312 25.03 100.86 71.42
C GLN A 312 25.03 101.21 69.92
N PRO A 313 23.91 100.96 69.22
CA PRO A 313 23.80 101.28 67.81
C PRO A 313 23.97 102.79 67.58
N ALA A 314 24.35 103.18 66.36
CA ALA A 314 24.41 104.58 65.99
C ALA A 314 23.02 105.24 66.15
N ALA A 315 22.97 106.44 66.73
CA ALA A 315 21.73 107.20 66.78
C ALA A 315 21.31 107.56 65.35
N GLY A 316 20.00 107.61 65.06
CA GLY A 316 19.50 107.86 63.70
C GLY A 316 19.99 109.18 63.08
N SER A 317 20.36 110.16 63.91
CA SER A 317 20.99 111.43 63.51
C SER A 317 22.42 111.29 63.00
N ASP A 318 23.13 110.25 63.41
CA ASP A 318 24.57 110.04 63.14
C ASP A 318 24.80 109.27 61.83
N VAL A 319 23.74 108.77 61.20
CA VAL A 319 23.80 107.97 59.97
C VAL A 319 23.51 108.87 58.76
N PRO A 320 24.49 109.12 57.88
CA PRO A 320 24.33 110.03 56.73
C PRO A 320 23.56 109.37 55.57
N ARG A 321 22.30 108.95 55.79
CA ARG A 321 21.49 108.16 54.84
C ARG A 321 21.25 108.85 53.48
N LYS A 322 21.36 110.18 53.40
CA LYS A 322 21.13 110.97 52.17
C LYS A 322 22.42 111.25 51.39
N ALA A 323 23.58 110.81 51.88
CA ALA A 323 24.84 111.02 51.20
C ALA A 323 24.98 110.06 50.01
N ARG A 324 25.64 110.53 48.94
CA ARG A 324 25.85 109.75 47.71
C ARG A 324 26.71 108.51 48.01
N GLY A 325 26.28 107.36 47.48
CA GLY A 325 26.99 106.08 47.62
C GLY A 325 26.72 105.31 48.91
N VAL A 326 25.86 105.81 49.82
CA VAL A 326 25.46 105.08 51.04
C VAL A 326 24.35 104.09 50.72
N ILE A 327 24.58 102.82 51.05
CA ILE A 327 23.61 101.72 50.86
C ILE A 327 22.73 101.59 52.11
N GLY A 328 23.35 101.57 53.29
CA GLY A 328 22.61 101.44 54.54
C GLY A 328 23.50 101.08 55.72
N LEU A 329 22.90 100.95 56.91
CA LEU A 329 23.60 100.45 58.07
C LEU A 329 23.73 98.92 57.95
N ALA A 330 24.92 98.38 58.19
CA ALA A 330 25.19 96.95 58.03
C ALA A 330 24.25 96.05 58.86
N SER A 331 23.80 96.51 60.03
CA SER A 331 22.82 95.78 60.86
C SER A 331 21.42 95.70 60.24
N GLU A 332 21.06 96.58 59.31
CA GLU A 332 19.79 96.56 58.57
C GLU A 332 19.87 95.69 57.31
N LEU A 333 21.08 95.47 56.79
CA LEU A 333 21.35 94.70 55.57
C LEU A 333 21.55 93.20 55.82
N VAL A 334 21.52 92.77 57.09
CA VAL A 334 21.66 91.38 57.50
C VAL A 334 20.42 90.90 58.26
N THR A 335 20.12 89.62 58.09
CA THR A 335 19.04 88.93 58.80
C THR A 335 19.60 87.98 59.85
N ALA A 336 18.98 87.93 61.03
CA ALA A 336 19.31 87.03 62.12
C ALA A 336 18.06 86.74 62.95
N ASP A 337 18.07 85.67 63.73
CA ASP A 337 17.00 85.36 64.69
C ASP A 337 16.78 86.55 65.67
N PRO A 338 15.53 86.91 66.01
CA PRO A 338 15.24 87.96 66.98
C PRO A 338 16.03 87.85 68.29
N ALA A 339 16.30 86.63 68.78
CA ALA A 339 17.09 86.39 69.99
C ALA A 339 18.56 86.84 69.86
N HIS A 340 19.10 86.87 68.64
CA HIS A 340 20.48 87.25 68.35
C HIS A 340 20.60 88.69 67.83
N ARG A 341 19.49 89.43 67.75
CA ARG A 341 19.49 90.80 67.20
C ARG A 341 20.44 91.74 67.95
N VAL A 342 20.57 91.57 69.27
CA VAL A 342 21.53 92.31 70.10
C VAL A 342 22.99 92.10 69.66
N VAL A 343 23.33 90.91 69.14
CA VAL A 343 24.66 90.60 68.61
C VAL A 343 24.90 91.33 67.30
N VAL A 344 23.90 91.33 66.40
CA VAL A 344 23.94 92.07 65.14
C VAL A 344 24.12 93.56 65.40
N ASP A 345 23.31 94.15 66.27
CA ASP A 345 23.36 95.58 66.56
C ASP A 345 24.66 95.96 67.30
N TYR A 346 25.22 95.07 68.13
CA TYR A 346 26.51 95.28 68.78
C TYR A 346 27.68 95.30 67.77
N LEU A 347 27.71 94.35 66.83
CA LEU A 347 28.83 94.20 65.89
C LEU A 347 28.72 95.12 64.66
N LEU A 348 27.49 95.30 64.14
CA LEU A 348 27.22 95.97 62.86
C LEU A 348 26.41 97.26 63.00
N GLY A 349 25.86 97.56 64.19
CA GLY A 349 25.02 98.75 64.40
C GLY A 349 25.75 100.09 64.32
N ARG A 350 27.06 100.08 64.11
CA ARG A 350 27.90 101.27 63.86
C ARG A 350 28.75 101.15 62.59
N VAL A 351 28.37 100.23 61.70
CA VAL A 351 29.03 100.01 60.41
C VAL A 351 28.10 100.47 59.29
N LEU A 352 28.57 101.38 58.45
CA LEU A 352 27.86 101.88 57.28
C LEU A 352 28.38 101.17 56.02
N VAL A 353 27.49 100.65 55.19
CA VAL A 353 27.86 100.04 53.90
C VAL A 353 27.70 101.07 52.79
N VAL A 354 28.70 101.15 51.91
CA VAL A 354 28.77 102.06 50.76
C VAL A 354 29.10 101.29 49.49
N ASP A 355 28.82 101.87 48.33
CA ASP A 355 29.09 101.26 47.02
C ASP A 355 30.59 101.03 46.77
N ASN A 356 31.45 102.03 47.00
CA ASN A 356 32.88 101.98 46.67
C ASN A 356 33.75 102.82 47.64
N LEU A 357 35.07 102.71 47.47
CA LEU A 357 36.06 103.34 48.33
C LEU A 357 36.06 104.89 48.23
N GLU A 358 35.72 105.44 47.06
CA GLU A 358 35.63 106.89 46.87
C GLU A 358 34.49 107.50 47.71
N SER A 359 33.31 106.88 47.67
CA SER A 359 32.17 107.26 48.52
C SER A 359 32.51 107.14 50.00
N GLY A 360 33.18 106.05 50.39
CA GLY A 360 33.59 105.84 51.78
C GLY A 360 34.59 106.90 52.29
N THR A 361 35.60 107.24 51.49
CA THR A 361 36.61 108.25 51.87
C THR A 361 36.03 109.67 51.90
N ALA A 362 35.09 110.00 51.01
CA ALA A 362 34.35 111.26 51.02
C ALA A 362 33.54 111.42 52.33
N LEU A 363 32.86 110.36 52.76
CA LEU A 363 32.12 110.33 54.02
C LEU A 363 33.02 110.46 55.26
N ALA A 364 34.17 109.78 55.26
CA ALA A 364 35.14 109.89 56.35
C ALA A 364 35.68 111.33 56.48
N ARG A 365 35.99 111.99 55.34
CA ARG A 365 36.41 113.41 55.31
C ARG A 365 35.31 114.37 55.74
N ALA A 366 34.05 114.04 55.48
CA ALA A 366 32.88 114.81 55.92
C ALA A 366 32.60 114.69 57.44
N GLY A 367 33.46 113.98 58.19
CA GLY A 367 33.36 113.85 59.64
C GLY A 367 32.50 112.67 60.11
N CYS A 368 32.18 111.71 59.23
CA CYS A 368 31.49 110.49 59.63
C CYS A 368 32.37 109.69 60.61
N ARG A 369 31.85 109.47 61.82
CA ARG A 369 32.55 108.72 62.89
C ARG A 369 32.22 107.23 62.91
N LEU A 370 31.38 106.77 61.98
CA LEU A 370 31.03 105.36 61.84
C LEU A 370 32.13 104.63 61.06
N ARG A 371 32.23 103.31 61.28
CA ARG A 371 33.07 102.46 60.44
C ARG A 371 32.36 102.30 59.09
N ILE A 372 33.08 102.39 57.99
CA ILE A 372 32.52 102.28 56.65
C ILE A 372 33.07 101.02 55.99
N ALA A 373 32.22 100.25 55.30
CA ALA A 373 32.59 99.08 54.52
C ALA A 373 32.09 99.25 53.08
N THR A 374 32.93 99.00 52.08
CA THR A 374 32.54 99.03 50.66
C THR A 374 31.98 97.68 50.21
N LEU A 375 31.23 97.64 49.11
CA LEU A 375 30.74 96.38 48.52
C LEU A 375 31.89 95.42 48.17
N ASP A 376 33.04 95.95 47.77
CA ASP A 376 34.25 95.18 47.45
C ASP A 376 35.00 94.66 48.70
N GLY A 377 34.55 95.03 49.90
CA GLY A 377 35.12 94.54 51.17
C GLY A 377 36.28 95.39 51.71
N ASP A 378 36.46 96.63 51.24
CA ASP A 378 37.38 97.59 51.85
C ASP A 378 36.75 98.24 53.08
N LEU A 379 37.57 98.63 54.05
CA LEU A 379 37.14 99.16 55.34
C LEU A 379 37.79 100.49 55.64
N ILE A 380 36.99 101.42 56.15
CA ILE A 380 37.45 102.71 56.66
C ILE A 380 37.00 102.82 58.12
N SER A 381 37.94 102.95 59.05
CA SER A 381 37.61 103.17 60.45
C SER A 381 37.05 104.59 60.67
N GLY A 382 36.28 104.78 61.75
CA GLY A 382 35.82 106.13 62.15
C GLY A 382 36.96 107.09 62.55
N SER A 383 38.20 106.59 62.65
CA SER A 383 39.43 107.38 62.85
C SER A 383 40.17 107.70 61.54
N GLY A 384 39.67 107.24 60.39
CA GLY A 384 40.23 107.48 59.06
C GLY A 384 41.27 106.48 58.59
N ALA A 385 41.49 105.36 59.30
CA ALA A 385 42.36 104.28 58.84
C ALA A 385 41.65 103.47 57.75
N ILE A 386 42.32 103.23 56.62
CA ILE A 386 41.78 102.47 55.50
C ILE A 386 42.47 101.10 55.44
N THR A 387 41.70 100.03 55.30
CA THR A 387 42.17 98.66 55.13
C THR A 387 41.52 98.11 53.87
N GLY A 388 42.32 97.79 52.86
CA GLY A 388 41.87 97.27 51.58
C GLY A 388 42.97 96.47 50.87
N GLY A 389 42.58 95.63 49.91
CA GLY A 389 43.50 94.77 49.16
C GLY A 389 42.85 93.47 48.66
N GLU A 390 43.54 92.75 47.78
CA GLU A 390 43.06 91.50 47.20
C GLU A 390 43.14 90.34 48.21
N ARG A 391 42.00 89.70 48.48
CA ARG A 391 41.94 88.56 49.40
C ARG A 391 42.50 87.31 48.71
N ASN A 392 43.38 86.60 49.41
CA ASN A 392 43.85 85.29 48.97
C ASN A 392 42.72 84.26 49.16
N ASP A 393 42.24 83.67 48.06
CA ASP A 393 41.07 82.75 47.94
C ASP A 393 41.05 81.55 48.92
N ARG A 394 42.17 81.28 49.61
CA ARG A 394 42.33 80.16 50.56
C ARG A 394 41.71 80.39 51.94
N GLN A 395 41.36 81.62 52.32
CA GLN A 395 40.47 81.88 53.46
C GLN A 395 39.09 82.24 52.91
N SER A 396 38.38 81.23 52.39
CA SER A 396 36.99 81.34 51.95
C SER A 396 36.13 82.00 53.02
N GLY A 397 35.31 82.95 52.59
CA GLY A 397 34.32 83.61 53.43
C GLY A 397 33.48 82.57 54.18
N LEU A 398 33.52 82.64 55.51
CA LEU A 398 32.77 81.71 56.37
C LEU A 398 31.26 81.82 56.11
N MET A 399 30.78 82.98 55.66
CA MET A 399 29.38 83.16 55.26
C MET A 399 29.10 82.57 53.86
N ALA A 400 30.06 82.66 52.94
CA ALA A 400 29.90 82.16 51.57
C ALA A 400 29.77 80.63 51.52
N GLY A 401 30.46 79.94 52.42
CA GLY A 401 30.31 78.50 52.62
C GLY A 401 28.91 78.09 53.09
N VAL A 402 28.32 78.84 54.03
CA VAL A 402 26.98 78.57 54.58
C VAL A 402 25.90 78.76 53.51
N ARG A 403 25.93 79.87 52.75
CA ARG A 403 24.95 80.10 51.66
C ARG A 403 25.07 79.06 50.56
N ARG A 404 26.30 78.74 50.13
CA ARG A 404 26.55 77.73 49.09
C ARG A 404 26.05 76.34 49.51
N LEU A 405 26.11 76.02 50.81
CA LEU A 405 25.55 74.79 51.35
C LEU A 405 24.02 74.78 51.28
N GLU A 406 23.36 75.90 51.61
CA GLU A 406 21.90 76.04 51.44
C GLU A 406 21.48 75.91 49.96
N GLU A 407 22.16 76.60 49.04
CA GLU A 407 21.92 76.52 47.59
C GLU A 407 22.13 75.10 47.03
N LEU A 408 23.20 74.41 47.46
CA LEU A 408 23.46 73.02 47.08
C LEU A 408 22.37 72.09 47.64
N GLY A 409 21.92 72.31 48.88
CA GLY A 409 20.83 71.53 49.49
C GLY A 409 19.52 71.61 48.71
N GLU A 410 19.12 72.82 48.27
CA GLU A 410 17.93 73.01 47.45
C GLU A 410 18.05 72.36 46.07
N ARG A 411 19.21 72.51 45.41
CA ARG A 411 19.46 71.87 44.11
C ARG A 411 19.41 70.36 44.23
N LEU A 412 19.98 69.81 45.30
CA LEU A 412 20.03 68.39 45.59
C LEU A 412 18.62 67.85 45.84
N ALA A 413 17.77 68.57 46.58
CA ALA A 413 16.36 68.21 46.76
C ALA A 413 15.60 68.12 45.41
N ARG A 414 15.77 69.12 44.52
CA ARG A 414 15.16 69.12 43.18
C ARG A 414 15.63 67.94 42.32
N VAL A 415 16.93 67.65 42.31
CA VAL A 415 17.49 66.53 41.52
C VAL A 415 17.07 65.18 42.09
N ARG A 416 16.94 65.04 43.43
CA ARG A 416 16.39 63.82 44.06
C ARG A 416 14.96 63.54 43.63
N GLU A 417 14.10 64.57 43.60
CA GLU A 417 12.72 64.43 43.14
C GLU A 417 12.66 64.02 41.66
N ARG A 418 13.47 64.65 40.81
CA ARG A 418 13.60 64.26 39.39
C ARG A 418 14.07 62.80 39.23
N ALA A 419 15.07 62.38 40.00
CA ALA A 419 15.58 61.00 39.98
C ALA A 419 14.50 59.98 40.38
N ALA A 420 13.70 60.29 41.40
CA ALA A 420 12.57 59.46 41.80
C ALA A 420 11.50 59.36 40.69
N GLY A 421 11.18 60.47 40.02
CA GLY A 421 10.26 60.49 38.88
C GLY A 421 10.75 59.67 37.69
N LEU A 422 12.02 59.82 37.31
CA LEU A 422 12.63 59.04 36.22
C LEU A 422 12.72 57.54 36.54
N THR A 423 12.96 57.19 37.81
CA THR A 423 12.97 55.80 38.25
C THR A 423 11.59 55.15 38.08
N ARG A 424 10.50 55.86 38.45
CA ARG A 424 9.12 55.38 38.21
C ARG A 424 8.82 55.24 36.72
N ALA A 425 9.22 56.20 35.90
CA ALA A 425 9.03 56.12 34.44
C ALA A 425 9.76 54.90 33.84
N ARG A 426 10.95 54.56 34.36
CA ARG A 426 11.67 53.34 33.98
C ARG A 426 10.91 52.08 34.40
N GLU A 427 10.38 52.03 35.62
CA GLU A 427 9.59 50.89 36.09
C GLU A 427 8.32 50.68 35.24
N GLU A 428 7.63 51.76 34.88
CA GLU A 428 6.47 51.73 33.99
C GLU A 428 6.82 51.23 32.58
N ALA A 429 7.93 51.71 32.01
CA ALA A 429 8.46 51.24 30.73
C ALA A 429 8.83 49.75 30.79
N GLN A 430 9.43 49.30 31.90
CA GLN A 430 9.82 47.91 32.11
C GLN A 430 8.60 46.99 32.25
N ALA A 431 7.55 47.44 32.94
CA ALA A 431 6.28 46.73 33.01
C ALA A 431 5.57 46.67 31.64
N ALA A 432 5.64 47.73 30.83
CA ALA A 432 5.12 47.74 29.47
C ALA A 432 5.88 46.77 28.57
N ALA A 433 7.21 46.71 28.67
CA ALA A 433 8.03 45.73 27.95
C ALA A 433 7.69 44.29 28.36
N GLY A 434 7.48 44.03 29.66
CA GLY A 434 7.02 42.72 30.14
C GLY A 434 5.66 42.30 29.56
N ARG A 435 4.69 43.23 29.47
CA ARG A 435 3.39 42.96 28.82
C ARG A 435 3.54 42.68 27.32
N ALA A 436 4.35 43.47 26.62
CA ALA A 436 4.60 43.26 25.20
C ALA A 436 5.29 41.89 24.94
N ALA A 437 6.24 41.51 25.78
CA ALA A 437 6.92 40.21 25.69
C ALA A 437 5.96 39.04 25.94
N ALA A 438 5.08 39.14 26.93
CA ALA A 438 4.03 38.13 27.16
C ALA A 438 3.06 38.04 25.97
N GLY A 439 2.70 39.17 25.37
CA GLY A 439 1.90 39.22 24.14
C GLY A 439 2.59 38.54 22.95
N LEU A 440 3.90 38.74 22.79
CA LEU A 440 4.68 38.07 21.75
C LEU A 440 4.68 36.55 21.92
N VAL A 441 4.89 36.04 23.15
CA VAL A 441 4.84 34.59 23.43
C VAL A 441 3.46 34.01 23.12
N ALA A 442 2.39 34.72 23.47
CA ALA A 442 1.03 34.29 23.13
C ALA A 442 0.80 34.26 21.60
N ALA A 443 1.28 35.28 20.87
CA ALA A 443 1.17 35.34 19.41
C ALA A 443 2.03 34.27 18.72
N GLU A 444 3.21 33.94 19.27
CA GLU A 444 4.05 32.82 18.81
C GLU A 444 3.34 31.47 18.96
N ALA A 445 2.70 31.24 20.11
CA ALA A 445 1.93 30.02 20.36
C ALA A 445 0.73 29.91 19.39
N ALA A 446 -0.02 31.00 19.21
CA ALA A 446 -1.14 31.05 18.27
C ALA A 446 -0.70 30.83 16.81
N LEU A 447 0.45 31.38 16.41
CA LEU A 447 1.03 31.15 15.08
C LEU A 447 1.46 29.70 14.89
N ALA A 448 2.08 29.09 15.90
CA ALA A 448 2.47 27.68 15.85
C ALA A 448 1.25 26.76 15.72
N GLU A 449 0.18 27.01 16.50
CA GLU A 449 -1.08 26.28 16.43
C GLU A 449 -1.74 26.43 15.04
N ALA A 450 -1.84 27.67 14.53
CA ALA A 450 -2.44 27.93 13.23
C ALA A 450 -1.64 27.30 12.06
N ARG A 451 -0.30 27.30 12.13
CA ARG A 451 0.55 26.61 11.15
C ARG A 451 0.45 25.08 11.25
N GLY A 452 0.29 24.54 12.46
CA GLY A 452 0.00 23.12 12.68
C GLY A 452 -1.31 22.73 11.99
N ALA A 453 -2.40 23.45 12.27
CA ALA A 453 -3.70 23.22 11.64
C ALA A 453 -3.65 23.38 10.10
N GLN A 454 -2.86 24.33 9.58
CA GLN A 454 -2.62 24.46 8.15
C GLN A 454 -1.95 23.22 7.56
N SER A 455 -0.87 22.73 8.19
CA SER A 455 -0.15 21.53 7.75
C SER A 455 -1.07 20.31 7.76
N ASP A 456 -1.85 20.11 8.82
CA ASP A 456 -2.78 18.98 8.94
C ASP A 456 -3.87 19.02 7.85
N ALA A 457 -4.45 20.20 7.61
CA ALA A 457 -5.43 20.39 6.56
C ALA A 457 -4.82 20.16 5.15
N GLU A 458 -3.57 20.56 4.94
CA GLU A 458 -2.84 20.37 3.68
C GLU A 458 -2.57 18.89 3.40
N GLN A 459 -2.07 18.16 4.40
CA GLN A 459 -1.86 16.71 4.30
C GLN A 459 -3.18 15.97 4.03
N ARG A 460 -4.26 16.36 4.72
CA ARG A 460 -5.58 15.74 4.53
C ARG A 460 -6.11 15.98 3.12
N ALA A 461 -6.01 17.21 2.60
CA ALA A 461 -6.43 17.55 1.25
C ALA A 461 -5.63 16.76 0.19
N GLN A 462 -4.30 16.66 0.36
CA GLN A 462 -3.43 15.89 -0.54
C GLN A 462 -3.75 14.39 -0.51
N TYR A 463 -3.95 13.82 0.68
CA TYR A 463 -4.31 12.41 0.84
C TYR A 463 -5.63 12.08 0.13
N LEU A 464 -6.67 12.90 0.32
CA LEU A 464 -7.97 12.70 -0.31
C LEU A 464 -7.90 12.87 -1.83
N ALA A 465 -7.15 13.86 -2.34
CA ALA A 465 -6.94 14.04 -3.77
C ALA A 465 -6.24 12.84 -4.42
N LEU A 466 -5.21 12.28 -3.76
CA LEU A 466 -4.52 11.08 -4.25
C LEU A 466 -5.45 9.86 -4.25
N LYS A 467 -6.26 9.70 -3.20
CA LYS A 467 -7.23 8.60 -3.07
C LYS A 467 -8.32 8.69 -4.14
N ALA A 468 -8.86 9.89 -4.39
CA ALA A 468 -9.82 10.13 -5.46
C ALA A 468 -9.21 9.79 -6.83
N ARG A 469 -7.98 10.24 -7.11
CA ARG A 469 -7.27 9.91 -8.36
C ARG A 469 -7.08 8.40 -8.54
N SER A 470 -6.65 7.69 -7.50
CA SER A 470 -6.49 6.23 -7.55
C SER A 470 -7.81 5.50 -7.82
N CYS A 471 -8.92 5.99 -7.23
CA CYS A 471 -10.26 5.48 -7.51
C CYS A 471 -10.64 5.73 -8.99
N GLN A 472 -10.40 6.93 -9.50
CA GLN A 472 -10.64 7.27 -10.92
C GLN A 472 -9.81 6.40 -11.88
N ASP A 473 -8.53 6.17 -11.59
CA ASP A 473 -7.68 5.31 -12.41
C ASP A 473 -8.20 3.86 -12.41
N THR A 474 -8.72 3.39 -11.27
CA THR A 474 -9.38 2.08 -11.16
C THR A 474 -10.64 2.02 -12.02
N ILE A 475 -11.51 3.04 -11.95
CA ILE A 475 -12.71 3.15 -12.80
C ILE A 475 -12.32 3.08 -14.28
N ASN A 476 -11.36 3.88 -14.72
CA ASN A 476 -10.89 3.88 -16.11
C ASN A 476 -10.42 2.49 -16.57
N SER A 477 -9.72 1.74 -15.69
CA SER A 477 -9.27 0.39 -16.00
C SER A 477 -10.41 -0.62 -16.11
N LEU A 478 -11.45 -0.48 -15.29
CA LEU A 478 -12.64 -1.33 -15.34
C LEU A 478 -13.50 -1.00 -16.56
N GLU A 479 -13.65 0.28 -16.91
CA GLU A 479 -14.33 0.73 -18.12
C GLU A 479 -13.66 0.20 -19.39
N ALA A 480 -12.32 0.19 -19.44
CA ALA A 480 -11.57 -0.40 -20.54
C ALA A 480 -11.80 -1.93 -20.64
N GLN A 481 -11.82 -2.64 -19.51
CA GLN A 481 -12.15 -4.08 -19.48
C GLN A 481 -13.59 -4.35 -19.93
N LEU A 482 -14.54 -3.51 -19.51
CA LEU A 482 -15.93 -3.61 -19.91
C LEU A 482 -16.10 -3.41 -21.42
N ALA A 483 -15.40 -2.43 -22.00
CA ALA A 483 -15.41 -2.20 -23.44
C ALA A 483 -14.86 -3.41 -24.22
N GLN A 484 -13.74 -3.98 -23.78
CA GLN A 484 -13.17 -5.17 -24.41
C GLN A 484 -14.13 -6.37 -24.33
N LEU A 485 -14.74 -6.61 -23.17
CA LEU A 485 -15.72 -7.70 -22.99
C LEU A 485 -17.00 -7.47 -23.81
N ALA A 486 -17.43 -6.23 -23.98
CA ALA A 486 -18.56 -5.89 -24.83
C ALA A 486 -18.28 -6.21 -26.31
N ASP A 487 -17.08 -5.86 -26.79
CA ASP A 487 -16.63 -6.20 -28.15
C ASP A 487 -16.52 -7.73 -28.35
N GLU A 488 -15.91 -8.44 -27.40
CA GLU A 488 -15.84 -9.91 -27.39
C GLU A 488 -17.25 -10.53 -27.42
N ALA A 489 -18.15 -10.08 -26.55
CA ALA A 489 -19.52 -10.59 -26.49
C ALA A 489 -20.30 -10.31 -27.79
N SER A 490 -20.08 -9.17 -28.44
CA SER A 490 -20.67 -8.87 -29.75
C SER A 490 -20.15 -9.83 -30.82
N SER A 491 -18.83 -10.04 -30.89
CA SER A 491 -18.22 -10.94 -31.87
C SER A 491 -18.69 -12.40 -31.72
N THR A 492 -18.85 -12.86 -30.47
CA THR A 492 -19.36 -14.21 -30.17
C THR A 492 -20.84 -14.32 -30.51
N ALA A 493 -21.63 -13.26 -30.31
CA ALA A 493 -23.04 -13.22 -30.71
C ALA A 493 -23.20 -13.27 -32.24
N ASP A 494 -22.38 -12.52 -32.98
CA ASP A 494 -22.36 -12.58 -34.45
C ASP A 494 -21.95 -13.97 -34.95
N GLY A 495 -20.93 -14.58 -34.34
CA GLY A 495 -20.51 -15.96 -34.65
C GLY A 495 -21.58 -17.01 -34.34
N ALA A 496 -22.39 -16.82 -33.30
CA ALA A 496 -23.53 -17.70 -33.00
C ALA A 496 -24.66 -17.54 -34.04
N ALA A 497 -24.90 -16.32 -34.52
CA ALA A 497 -25.87 -16.06 -35.58
C ALA A 497 -25.46 -16.69 -36.92
N ASP A 498 -24.16 -16.73 -37.22
CA ASP A 498 -23.64 -17.40 -38.42
C ASP A 498 -23.69 -18.93 -38.31
N ASP A 499 -23.40 -19.51 -37.13
CA ASP A 499 -23.61 -20.93 -36.87
C ASP A 499 -25.09 -21.32 -37.04
N ASP A 500 -26.03 -20.46 -36.65
CA ASP A 500 -27.47 -20.70 -36.83
C ASP A 500 -27.87 -20.77 -38.30
N LYS A 501 -27.33 -19.88 -39.14
CA LYS A 501 -27.55 -19.95 -40.59
C LYS A 501 -26.94 -21.22 -41.19
N ALA A 502 -25.72 -21.58 -40.77
CA ALA A 502 -25.02 -22.77 -41.26
C ALA A 502 -25.72 -24.07 -40.84
N LEU A 503 -26.23 -24.11 -39.60
CA LEU A 503 -26.99 -25.24 -39.09
C LEU A 503 -28.31 -25.41 -39.84
N ALA A 504 -29.04 -24.33 -40.08
CA ALA A 504 -30.28 -24.38 -40.87
C ALA A 504 -30.04 -24.94 -42.28
N ALA A 505 -28.97 -24.52 -42.95
CA ALA A 505 -28.58 -25.05 -44.26
C ALA A 505 -28.20 -26.54 -44.20
N ALA A 506 -27.44 -26.96 -43.18
CA ALA A 506 -27.05 -28.35 -42.99
C ALA A 506 -28.25 -29.26 -42.65
N GLU A 507 -29.22 -28.77 -41.87
CA GLU A 507 -30.45 -29.50 -41.55
C GLU A 507 -31.33 -29.72 -42.77
N GLU A 508 -31.39 -28.75 -43.68
CA GLU A 508 -32.12 -28.89 -44.95
C GLU A 508 -31.42 -29.92 -45.86
N GLN A 509 -30.10 -29.83 -46.02
CA GLN A 509 -29.33 -30.82 -46.77
C GLN A 509 -29.46 -32.23 -46.19
N ARG A 510 -29.52 -32.36 -44.85
CA ARG A 510 -29.80 -33.63 -44.16
C ARG A 510 -31.18 -34.16 -44.54
N ARG A 511 -32.24 -33.33 -44.53
CA ARG A 511 -33.60 -33.75 -44.93
C ARG A 511 -33.65 -34.22 -46.39
N GLU A 512 -32.99 -33.50 -47.30
CA GLU A 512 -32.89 -33.92 -48.69
C GLU A 512 -32.22 -35.29 -48.81
N LEU A 513 -31.09 -35.51 -48.15
CA LEU A 513 -30.37 -36.78 -48.17
C LEU A 513 -31.14 -37.93 -47.50
N GLU A 514 -31.91 -37.66 -46.44
CA GLU A 514 -32.83 -38.66 -45.84
C GLU A 514 -33.87 -39.15 -46.87
N SER A 515 -34.42 -38.23 -47.67
CA SER A 515 -35.35 -38.59 -48.73
C SER A 515 -34.69 -39.43 -49.84
N VAL A 516 -33.44 -39.11 -50.20
CA VAL A 516 -32.66 -39.87 -51.20
C VAL A 516 -32.32 -41.27 -50.69
N VAL A 517 -31.90 -41.42 -49.43
CA VAL A 517 -31.64 -42.72 -48.82
C VAL A 517 -32.91 -43.57 -48.77
N ALA A 518 -34.06 -42.99 -48.44
CA ALA A 518 -35.34 -43.70 -48.45
C ALA A 518 -35.68 -44.24 -49.84
N ALA A 519 -35.58 -43.40 -50.88
CA ALA A 519 -35.84 -43.79 -52.27
C ALA A 519 -34.86 -44.88 -52.77
N MET A 520 -33.56 -44.76 -52.45
CA MET A 520 -32.54 -45.75 -52.83
C MET A 520 -32.70 -47.07 -52.06
N SER A 521 -33.18 -47.02 -50.82
CA SER A 521 -33.46 -48.22 -50.02
C SER A 521 -34.61 -49.02 -50.60
N GLU A 522 -35.65 -48.35 -51.10
CA GLU A 522 -36.75 -49.02 -51.82
C GLU A 522 -36.27 -49.63 -53.15
N ALA A 523 -35.43 -48.93 -53.90
CA ALA A 523 -34.87 -49.44 -55.15
C ALA A 523 -33.98 -50.69 -54.94
N ALA A 524 -33.11 -50.67 -53.92
CA ALA A 524 -32.28 -51.81 -53.55
C ALA A 524 -33.12 -53.01 -53.07
N ALA A 525 -34.20 -52.77 -52.31
CA ALA A 525 -35.12 -53.82 -51.88
C ALA A 525 -35.82 -54.51 -53.07
N ARG A 526 -36.28 -53.72 -54.06
CA ARG A 526 -36.87 -54.24 -55.30
C ARG A 526 -35.88 -55.08 -56.10
N ALA A 527 -34.65 -54.60 -56.29
CA ALA A 527 -33.62 -55.33 -57.02
C ALA A 527 -33.21 -56.66 -56.35
N ARG A 528 -33.22 -56.71 -55.01
CA ARG A 528 -33.00 -57.96 -54.25
C ARG A 528 -34.16 -58.96 -54.40
N GLN A 529 -35.40 -58.46 -54.47
CA GLN A 529 -36.57 -59.31 -54.71
C GLN A 529 -36.55 -59.92 -56.11
N ASP A 530 -36.20 -59.13 -57.13
CA ASP A 530 -36.07 -59.59 -58.52
C ASP A 530 -34.97 -60.67 -58.65
N GLU A 531 -33.84 -60.53 -57.95
CA GLU A 531 -32.76 -61.53 -57.95
C GLU A 531 -33.21 -62.86 -57.34
N ALA A 532 -33.94 -62.81 -56.21
CA ALA A 532 -34.47 -64.00 -55.55
C ALA A 532 -35.54 -64.73 -56.39
N GLU A 533 -36.31 -64.01 -57.21
CA GLU A 533 -37.25 -64.61 -58.16
C GLU A 533 -36.53 -65.23 -59.36
N CYS A 534 -35.55 -64.53 -59.94
CA CYS A 534 -34.75 -65.05 -61.04
C CYS A 534 -33.92 -66.28 -60.63
N GLY A 535 -33.39 -66.31 -59.40
CA GLY A 535 -32.65 -67.45 -58.84
C GLY A 535 -33.51 -68.70 -58.67
N ARG A 536 -34.78 -68.55 -58.25
CA ARG A 536 -35.73 -69.68 -58.15
C ARG A 536 -36.07 -70.27 -59.52
N ASN A 537 -36.33 -69.41 -60.52
CA ASN A 537 -36.61 -69.86 -61.88
C ASN A 537 -35.38 -70.54 -62.52
N GLY A 538 -34.17 -70.04 -62.26
CA GLY A 538 -32.93 -70.66 -62.73
C GLY A 538 -32.67 -72.06 -62.15
N ALA A 539 -33.05 -72.30 -60.89
CA ALA A 539 -32.90 -73.60 -60.25
C ALA A 539 -33.84 -74.68 -60.85
N ASP A 540 -35.08 -74.32 -61.19
CA ASP A 540 -36.04 -75.23 -61.81
C ASP A 540 -35.60 -75.65 -63.23
N VAL A 541 -35.10 -74.69 -64.03
CA VAL A 541 -34.55 -74.97 -65.37
C VAL A 541 -33.31 -75.87 -65.30
N ALA A 542 -32.43 -75.67 -64.31
CA ALA A 542 -31.26 -76.51 -64.11
C ALA A 542 -31.61 -77.98 -63.81
N GLY A 543 -32.67 -78.23 -63.02
CA GLY A 543 -33.15 -79.57 -62.70
C GLY A 543 -33.71 -80.32 -63.91
N ARG A 544 -34.42 -79.62 -64.81
CA ARG A 544 -34.94 -80.16 -66.08
C ARG A 544 -33.81 -80.49 -67.05
N PHE A 545 -32.81 -79.61 -67.17
CA PHE A 545 -31.62 -79.85 -68.00
C PHE A 545 -30.83 -81.10 -67.57
N ALA A 546 -30.60 -81.27 -66.26
CA ALA A 546 -29.89 -82.43 -65.73
C ALA A 546 -30.61 -83.76 -66.06
N SER A 547 -31.95 -83.77 -65.93
CA SER A 547 -32.79 -84.94 -66.21
C SER A 547 -32.83 -85.32 -67.70
N ALA A 548 -32.82 -84.33 -68.61
CA ALA A 548 -32.79 -84.57 -70.06
C ALA A 548 -31.42 -85.11 -70.52
N ARG A 549 -30.33 -84.63 -69.91
CA ARG A 549 -28.97 -85.09 -70.20
C ARG A 549 -28.78 -86.58 -69.91
N GLU A 550 -29.26 -87.06 -68.77
CA GLU A 550 -29.11 -88.45 -68.33
C GLU A 550 -29.89 -89.44 -69.22
N ARG A 551 -31.08 -89.05 -69.71
CA ARG A 551 -31.85 -89.88 -70.65
C ARG A 551 -31.18 -90.00 -72.02
N SER A 552 -30.62 -88.91 -72.54
CA SER A 552 -29.94 -88.90 -73.84
C SER A 552 -28.70 -89.82 -73.84
N THR A 553 -27.89 -89.78 -72.79
CA THR A 553 -26.71 -90.63 -72.67
C THR A 553 -27.08 -92.12 -72.55
N ALA A 554 -28.14 -92.45 -71.80
CA ALA A 554 -28.58 -93.82 -71.60
C ALA A 554 -29.18 -94.49 -72.85
N SER A 555 -29.89 -93.75 -73.71
CA SER A 555 -30.44 -94.30 -74.96
C SER A 555 -29.37 -94.51 -76.03
N ARG A 556 -28.39 -93.62 -76.11
CA ARG A 556 -27.28 -93.70 -77.10
C ARG A 556 -26.40 -94.94 -76.88
N ALA A 557 -26.13 -95.31 -75.62
CA ALA A 557 -25.36 -96.49 -75.26
C ALA A 557 -26.08 -97.84 -75.52
N ARG A 558 -27.40 -97.84 -75.75
CA ARG A 558 -28.18 -99.05 -76.11
C ARG A 558 -28.12 -99.32 -77.62
N LEU A 559 -28.17 -98.26 -78.43
CA LEU A 559 -28.03 -98.34 -79.89
C LEU A 559 -26.67 -98.92 -80.30
N GLU A 560 -25.60 -98.44 -79.66
CA GLU A 560 -24.23 -98.85 -79.99
C GLU A 560 -24.00 -100.35 -79.77
N ARG A 561 -24.59 -100.93 -78.71
CA ARG A 561 -24.55 -102.37 -78.45
C ARG A 561 -25.33 -103.20 -79.48
N ALA A 562 -26.52 -102.74 -79.88
CA ALA A 562 -27.36 -103.47 -80.84
C ALA A 562 -26.80 -103.45 -82.28
N MET A 563 -26.06 -102.41 -82.66
CA MET A 563 -25.37 -102.35 -83.96
C MET A 563 -24.12 -103.24 -83.99
N GLY A 564 -23.43 -103.41 -82.85
CA GLY A 564 -22.29 -104.33 -82.72
C GLY A 564 -22.65 -105.79 -83.05
N ASP A 565 -23.73 -106.31 -82.47
CA ASP A 565 -24.20 -107.69 -82.69
C ASP A 565 -24.54 -107.99 -84.17
N VAL A 566 -25.05 -107.00 -84.90
CA VAL A 566 -25.37 -107.12 -86.33
C VAL A 566 -24.10 -107.19 -87.17
N GLY A 567 -23.09 -106.37 -86.85
CA GLY A 567 -21.81 -106.35 -87.55
C GLY A 567 -21.04 -107.67 -87.43
N GLU A 568 -21.02 -108.27 -86.25
CA GLU A 568 -20.29 -109.51 -85.98
C GLU A 568 -20.85 -110.72 -86.75
N LEU A 569 -22.16 -110.88 -86.79
CA LEU A 569 -22.81 -111.99 -87.51
C LEU A 569 -22.73 -111.83 -89.04
N LYS A 570 -22.65 -110.60 -89.54
CA LYS A 570 -22.59 -110.31 -90.98
C LYS A 570 -21.21 -110.63 -91.53
N ALA A 571 -20.17 -110.22 -90.79
CA ALA A 571 -18.78 -110.50 -91.10
C ALA A 571 -18.43 -112.01 -91.01
N ALA A 572 -19.05 -112.75 -90.08
CA ALA A 572 -18.83 -114.20 -89.97
C ALA A 572 -19.34 -114.97 -91.20
N ALA A 573 -20.47 -114.57 -91.77
CA ALA A 573 -21.03 -115.22 -92.98
C ALA A 573 -20.30 -114.84 -94.28
N THR A 574 -19.65 -113.67 -94.34
CA THR A 574 -18.84 -113.27 -95.51
C THR A 574 -17.47 -113.97 -95.51
N ARG A 575 -16.82 -114.07 -94.35
CA ARG A 575 -15.48 -114.69 -94.20
C ARG A 575 -15.45 -116.16 -94.59
N LEU A 576 -16.44 -116.94 -94.14
CA LEU A 576 -16.56 -118.37 -94.50
C LEU A 576 -16.75 -118.60 -96.02
N GLY A 577 -17.24 -117.61 -96.78
CA GLY A 577 -17.38 -117.67 -98.23
C GLY A 577 -16.09 -117.32 -98.99
N GLU A 578 -15.30 -116.38 -98.46
CA GLU A 578 -14.00 -115.98 -99.01
C GLU A 578 -12.89 -117.01 -98.70
N ASP A 579 -12.94 -117.64 -97.52
CA ASP A 579 -11.96 -118.64 -97.07
C ASP A 579 -11.97 -119.92 -97.93
N LEU A 580 -13.11 -120.27 -98.55
CA LEU A 580 -13.25 -121.41 -99.46
C LEU A 580 -12.54 -121.18 -100.82
N GLN A 581 -12.51 -119.93 -101.28
CA GLN A 581 -11.80 -119.54 -102.51
C GLN A 581 -10.29 -119.30 -102.26
N ALA A 582 -9.91 -118.73 -101.11
CA ALA A 582 -8.52 -118.46 -100.75
C ALA A 582 -7.69 -119.74 -100.49
N ALA A 583 -8.29 -120.78 -99.90
CA ALA A 583 -7.61 -122.05 -99.66
C ALA A 583 -7.19 -122.80 -100.94
N ALA A 584 -7.84 -122.53 -102.08
CA ALA A 584 -7.50 -123.12 -103.38
C ALA A 584 -6.31 -122.43 -104.06
N ALA A 585 -6.07 -121.13 -103.81
CA ALA A 585 -4.99 -120.36 -104.43
C ALA A 585 -3.68 -120.39 -103.61
N SER A 586 -3.75 -120.53 -102.29
CA SER A 586 -2.58 -120.45 -101.38
C SER A 586 -1.58 -121.61 -101.49
N ILE A 587 -1.95 -122.74 -102.10
CA ILE A 587 -1.06 -123.92 -102.21
C ILE A 587 0.05 -123.72 -103.26
N VAL A 588 -0.14 -122.83 -104.23
CA VAL A 588 0.79 -122.64 -105.36
C VAL A 588 1.91 -121.64 -105.04
N VAL A 589 1.69 -120.70 -104.12
CA VAL A 589 2.63 -119.58 -103.82
C VAL A 589 3.65 -119.94 -102.72
N LEU A 590 3.26 -120.78 -101.77
CA LEU A 590 4.05 -121.08 -100.57
C LEU A 590 5.27 -122.01 -100.81
N GLU A 591 5.46 -122.55 -102.02
CA GLU A 591 6.64 -123.37 -102.38
C GLU A 591 7.87 -122.52 -102.77
N ALA A 592 7.69 -121.23 -103.12
CA ALA A 592 8.76 -120.38 -103.65
C ALA A 592 9.42 -119.42 -102.63
N GLU A 593 8.76 -119.11 -101.50
CA GLU A 593 9.20 -118.03 -100.57
C GLU A 593 10.17 -118.49 -99.45
N LEU A 594 10.33 -119.79 -99.21
CA LEU A 594 11.10 -120.30 -98.08
C LEU A 594 12.63 -120.10 -98.19
N ALA A 595 13.18 -120.00 -99.40
CA ALA A 595 14.64 -120.02 -99.62
C ALA A 595 15.36 -118.66 -99.41
N SER A 596 14.61 -117.56 -99.26
CA SER A 596 15.16 -116.19 -99.38
C SER A 596 15.46 -115.50 -98.04
N ALA A 597 15.07 -116.06 -96.89
CA ALA A 597 14.93 -115.29 -95.65
C ALA A 597 15.98 -115.54 -94.54
N GLU A 598 17.02 -116.35 -94.73
CA GLU A 598 17.90 -116.79 -93.63
C GLU A 598 19.19 -115.93 -93.42
N GLU A 599 19.66 -115.20 -94.43
CA GLU A 599 21.02 -114.60 -94.47
C GLU A 599 21.11 -113.16 -93.91
N THR A 600 19.99 -112.44 -93.85
CA THR A 600 19.93 -110.98 -93.70
C THR A 600 19.80 -110.47 -92.26
N ALA A 601 19.61 -111.33 -91.25
CA ALA A 601 19.21 -110.92 -89.89
C ALA A 601 20.35 -110.57 -88.89
N ALA A 602 21.61 -110.97 -89.13
CA ALA A 602 22.63 -110.97 -88.08
C ALA A 602 23.46 -109.67 -87.91
N GLN A 603 23.51 -108.77 -88.89
CA GLN A 603 24.47 -107.65 -88.92
C GLN A 603 24.03 -106.36 -88.20
N ALA A 604 22.75 -106.21 -87.84
CA ALA A 604 22.18 -104.90 -87.53
C ALA A 604 22.14 -104.49 -86.03
N ALA A 605 22.52 -105.36 -85.08
CA ALA A 605 22.35 -105.09 -83.64
C ALA A 605 23.51 -104.33 -82.94
N ALA A 606 24.71 -104.23 -83.53
CA ALA A 606 25.92 -103.76 -82.82
C ALA A 606 26.16 -102.23 -82.80
N THR A 607 25.49 -101.46 -83.65
CA THR A 607 25.79 -100.03 -83.91
C THR A 607 25.11 -99.03 -82.95
N HIS A 608 24.08 -99.43 -82.21
CA HIS A 608 23.20 -98.51 -81.44
C HIS A 608 23.81 -97.96 -80.13
N ALA A 609 24.80 -98.61 -79.52
CA ALA A 609 25.23 -98.29 -78.14
C ALA A 609 26.20 -97.09 -77.99
N LYS A 610 26.85 -96.63 -79.06
CA LYS A 610 28.03 -95.73 -78.98
C LYS A 610 27.69 -94.21 -78.92
N VAL A 611 26.52 -93.79 -79.38
CA VAL A 611 26.19 -92.37 -79.68
C VAL A 611 25.71 -91.55 -78.45
N ARG A 612 25.41 -92.20 -77.32
CA ARG A 612 24.72 -91.55 -76.18
C ARG A 612 25.61 -90.74 -75.21
N ALA A 613 26.94 -90.86 -75.29
CA ALA A 613 27.86 -90.33 -74.28
C ALA A 613 28.40 -88.91 -74.55
N GLU A 614 28.26 -88.36 -75.75
CA GLU A 614 28.94 -87.12 -76.16
C GLU A 614 28.13 -85.82 -75.89
N LEU A 615 26.87 -85.93 -75.46
CA LEU A 615 25.94 -84.79 -75.36
C LEU A 615 26.09 -83.94 -74.06
N ASP A 616 26.63 -84.51 -73.00
CA ASP A 616 26.60 -83.89 -71.65
C ASP A 616 27.69 -82.82 -71.41
N ALA A 617 28.71 -82.71 -72.27
CA ALA A 617 29.87 -81.84 -72.03
C ALA A 617 29.68 -80.35 -72.44
N ALA A 618 28.66 -80.01 -73.23
CA ALA A 618 28.54 -78.69 -73.88
C ALA A 618 27.91 -77.58 -73.01
N ILE A 619 27.37 -77.89 -71.83
CA ILE A 619 26.54 -76.95 -71.03
C ILE A 619 27.38 -76.03 -70.11
N ALA A 620 28.65 -76.35 -69.82
CA ALA A 620 29.45 -75.69 -68.78
C ALA A 620 30.05 -74.31 -69.15
N THR A 621 30.30 -74.02 -70.43
CA THR A 621 31.05 -72.83 -70.89
C THR A 621 30.26 -71.51 -70.91
N ARG A 622 28.98 -71.52 -70.52
CA ARG A 622 28.05 -70.37 -70.59
C ARG A 622 28.09 -69.43 -69.36
N SER A 623 28.70 -69.88 -68.26
CA SER A 623 28.62 -69.22 -66.94
C SER A 623 29.61 -68.05 -66.73
N GLU A 624 30.79 -68.10 -67.34
CA GLU A 624 31.92 -67.22 -66.98
C GLU A 624 31.82 -65.77 -67.54
N ALA A 625 31.13 -65.57 -68.66
CA ALA A 625 31.08 -64.26 -69.33
C ALA A 625 30.23 -63.19 -68.61
N SER A 626 29.37 -63.59 -67.66
CA SER A 626 28.43 -62.67 -66.98
C SER A 626 29.05 -61.92 -65.77
N GLN A 627 30.23 -62.34 -65.28
CA GLN A 627 30.79 -61.82 -64.02
C GLN A 627 31.70 -60.59 -64.19
N LEU A 628 32.31 -60.38 -65.37
CA LEU A 628 33.23 -59.28 -65.64
C LEU A 628 32.54 -57.90 -65.82
N ALA A 629 31.28 -57.86 -66.25
CA ALA A 629 30.53 -56.61 -66.47
C ALA A 629 30.07 -55.93 -65.16
N ALA A 630 29.87 -56.68 -64.08
CA ALA A 630 29.34 -56.17 -62.81
C ALA A 630 30.39 -55.49 -61.90
N ALA A 631 31.68 -55.72 -62.15
CA ALA A 631 32.78 -55.17 -61.34
C ALA A 631 33.13 -53.71 -61.71
N ALA A 632 33.04 -53.35 -63.00
CA ALA A 632 33.39 -52.02 -63.49
C ALA A 632 32.41 -50.91 -63.04
N GLU A 633 31.12 -51.23 -62.86
CA GLU A 633 30.10 -50.26 -62.46
C GLU A 633 30.16 -49.87 -60.96
N ARG A 634 30.69 -50.75 -60.10
CA ARG A 634 30.85 -50.47 -58.66
C ARG A 634 32.01 -49.51 -58.36
N ALA A 635 33.09 -49.56 -59.15
CA ALA A 635 34.26 -48.69 -58.96
C ALA A 635 33.97 -47.22 -59.30
N ALA A 636 33.16 -46.95 -60.33
CA ALA A 636 32.82 -45.59 -60.76
C ALA A 636 31.87 -44.84 -59.78
N ARG A 637 31.00 -45.57 -59.05
CA ARG A 637 30.07 -44.97 -58.06
C ARG A 637 30.75 -44.64 -56.72
N ALA A 638 31.85 -45.31 -56.38
CA ALA A 638 32.60 -45.04 -55.15
C ALA A 638 33.46 -43.76 -55.25
N ALA A 639 34.08 -43.51 -56.41
CA ALA A 639 34.94 -42.34 -56.62
C ALA A 639 34.15 -41.00 -56.57
N ARG A 640 32.93 -40.94 -57.14
CA ARG A 640 32.08 -39.75 -57.11
C ARG A 640 31.53 -39.38 -55.73
N ARG A 641 31.40 -40.34 -54.80
CA ARG A 641 30.96 -40.07 -53.41
C ARG A 641 32.08 -39.54 -52.52
N ALA A 642 33.33 -39.92 -52.80
CA ALA A 642 34.48 -39.42 -52.05
C ALA A 642 34.77 -37.93 -52.35
N GLU A 643 34.59 -37.49 -53.60
CA GLU A 643 34.81 -36.11 -54.04
C GLU A 643 33.83 -35.12 -53.39
N THR A 644 32.54 -35.48 -53.28
CA THR A 644 31.52 -34.64 -52.63
C THR A 644 31.73 -34.49 -51.12
N VAL A 645 32.19 -35.56 -50.44
CA VAL A 645 32.46 -35.53 -48.99
C VAL A 645 33.73 -34.71 -48.68
N LEU A 646 34.74 -34.77 -49.55
CA LEU A 646 35.95 -33.95 -49.40
C LEU A 646 35.68 -32.45 -49.65
N ALA A 647 34.78 -32.10 -50.57
CA ALA A 647 34.38 -30.72 -50.82
C ALA A 647 33.56 -30.11 -49.66
N GLU A 648 32.69 -30.88 -49.01
CA GLU A 648 31.97 -30.46 -47.80
C GLU A 648 32.93 -30.24 -46.62
N LYS A 649 33.86 -31.17 -46.38
CA LYS A 649 34.87 -31.02 -45.31
C LYS A 649 35.82 -29.83 -45.52
N LEU A 650 36.16 -29.51 -46.77
CA LEU A 650 36.98 -28.33 -47.08
C LEU A 650 36.22 -27.03 -46.79
N ARG A 651 34.90 -27.01 -47.06
CA ARG A 651 34.04 -25.86 -46.79
C ARG A 651 33.79 -25.67 -45.29
N GLU A 652 33.55 -26.75 -44.54
CA GLU A 652 33.49 -26.71 -43.08
C GLU A 652 34.80 -26.22 -42.46
N ALA A 653 35.95 -26.74 -42.91
CA ALA A 653 37.26 -26.29 -42.43
C ALA A 653 37.54 -24.81 -42.73
N SER A 654 37.12 -24.30 -43.90
CA SER A 654 37.28 -22.87 -44.24
C SER A 654 36.39 -21.93 -43.42
N VAL A 655 35.20 -22.41 -43.02
CA VAL A 655 34.30 -21.66 -42.13
C VAL A 655 34.86 -21.64 -40.70
N GLU A 656 35.44 -22.75 -40.25
CA GLU A 656 36.07 -22.84 -38.92
C GLU A 656 37.36 -22.02 -38.83
N GLU A 657 38.13 -21.94 -39.93
CA GLU A 657 39.30 -21.04 -40.05
C GLU A 657 38.88 -19.57 -39.98
N ALA A 658 37.84 -19.17 -40.73
CA ALA A 658 37.32 -17.80 -40.69
C ALA A 658 36.74 -17.43 -39.31
N ARG A 659 36.10 -18.39 -38.64
CA ARG A 659 35.57 -18.22 -37.28
C ARG A 659 36.69 -18.07 -36.25
N SER A 660 37.70 -18.94 -36.31
CA SER A 660 38.86 -18.88 -35.40
C SER A 660 39.67 -17.59 -35.58
N ALA A 661 39.80 -17.10 -36.82
CA ALA A 661 40.46 -15.83 -37.10
C ALA A 661 39.69 -14.63 -36.52
N ALA A 662 38.36 -14.61 -36.66
CA ALA A 662 37.51 -13.56 -36.08
C ALA A 662 37.50 -13.60 -34.55
N GLU A 663 37.48 -14.80 -33.94
CA GLU A 663 37.57 -14.96 -32.49
C GLU A 663 38.94 -14.53 -31.95
N TYR A 664 40.02 -14.77 -32.68
CA TYR A 664 41.37 -14.29 -32.34
C TYR A 664 41.49 -12.77 -32.43
N GLU A 665 40.98 -12.14 -33.49
CA GLU A 665 40.97 -10.67 -33.60
C GLU A 665 40.12 -10.02 -32.51
N ALA A 666 38.93 -10.55 -32.23
CA ALA A 666 38.07 -10.03 -31.16
C ALA A 666 38.71 -10.19 -29.77
N ALA A 667 39.43 -11.30 -29.53
CA ALA A 667 40.16 -11.51 -28.28
C ALA A 667 41.37 -10.56 -28.16
N ARG A 668 42.10 -10.32 -29.25
CA ARG A 668 43.20 -9.36 -29.33
C ARG A 668 42.69 -7.95 -29.03
N ASP A 669 41.70 -7.47 -29.78
CA ASP A 669 41.18 -6.11 -29.65
C ASP A 669 40.60 -5.88 -28.24
N ARG A 670 39.99 -6.90 -27.62
CA ARG A 670 39.51 -6.82 -26.23
C ARG A 670 40.65 -6.69 -25.21
N LEU A 671 41.77 -7.40 -25.40
CA LEU A 671 42.95 -7.28 -24.54
C LEU A 671 43.58 -5.89 -24.65
N THR A 672 43.67 -5.35 -25.86
CA THR A 672 44.29 -4.05 -26.12
C THR A 672 43.39 -2.87 -25.72
N ASP A 673 42.11 -2.87 -26.13
CA ASP A 673 41.23 -1.71 -25.93
C ASP A 673 40.63 -1.63 -24.52
N THR A 674 40.26 -2.77 -23.92
CA THR A 674 39.60 -2.79 -22.60
C THR A 674 40.60 -2.86 -21.45
N TYR A 675 41.71 -3.58 -21.64
CA TYR A 675 42.66 -3.88 -20.58
C TYR A 675 44.05 -3.28 -20.81
N ALA A 676 44.31 -2.64 -21.97
CA ALA A 676 45.57 -2.00 -22.34
C ALA A 676 46.79 -2.95 -22.24
N ILE A 677 46.58 -4.23 -22.57
CA ILE A 677 47.62 -5.27 -22.54
C ILE A 677 47.84 -5.80 -23.96
N GLU A 678 49.11 -5.85 -24.38
CA GLU A 678 49.47 -6.43 -25.68
C GLU A 678 49.46 -7.97 -25.63
N PRO A 679 49.14 -8.69 -26.73
CA PRO A 679 48.97 -10.14 -26.73
C PRO A 679 50.19 -10.93 -26.26
N ASP A 680 51.39 -10.46 -26.61
CA ASP A 680 52.66 -11.09 -26.20
C ASP A 680 52.89 -10.91 -24.68
N GLU A 681 52.51 -9.77 -24.12
CA GLU A 681 52.61 -9.50 -22.68
C GLU A 681 51.60 -10.35 -21.88
N ALA A 682 50.44 -10.66 -22.46
CA ALA A 682 49.45 -11.54 -21.84
C ALA A 682 49.91 -13.01 -21.77
N LEU A 683 50.66 -13.49 -22.77
CA LEU A 683 51.19 -14.86 -22.82
C LEU A 683 52.38 -15.09 -21.87
N ASP A 684 53.15 -14.03 -21.58
CA ASP A 684 54.28 -14.08 -20.63
C ASP A 684 53.84 -13.99 -19.16
N ARG A 685 52.57 -13.64 -18.89
CA ARG A 685 52.05 -13.64 -17.52
C ARG A 685 51.91 -15.06 -17.01
N PRO A 686 52.40 -15.37 -15.79
CA PRO A 686 52.23 -16.68 -15.20
C PRO A 686 50.75 -16.90 -14.85
N THR A 687 50.00 -17.45 -15.79
CA THR A 687 48.60 -17.86 -15.58
C THR A 687 48.56 -19.31 -15.09
N PRO A 688 47.86 -19.61 -13.99
CA PRO A 688 47.64 -20.99 -13.59
C PRO A 688 46.86 -21.74 -14.68
N VAL A 689 47.20 -23.01 -14.92
CA VAL A 689 46.51 -23.86 -15.90
C VAL A 689 45.14 -24.25 -15.33
N LEU A 690 44.16 -23.37 -15.54
CA LEU A 690 42.76 -23.56 -15.19
C LEU A 690 41.96 -23.84 -16.45
N SER A 691 40.86 -24.59 -16.34
CA SER A 691 39.95 -24.77 -17.47
C SER A 691 39.25 -23.44 -17.79
N ARG A 692 38.81 -23.25 -19.04
CA ARG A 692 38.10 -22.03 -19.46
C ARG A 692 36.88 -21.74 -18.58
N ASP A 693 36.20 -22.80 -18.14
CA ASP A 693 35.02 -22.71 -17.28
C ASP A 693 35.37 -22.25 -15.87
N ASP A 694 36.52 -22.69 -15.32
CA ASP A 694 36.99 -22.23 -14.01
C ASP A 694 37.36 -20.75 -14.02
N ILE A 695 37.99 -20.27 -15.11
CA ILE A 695 38.37 -18.86 -15.27
C ILE A 695 37.13 -17.98 -15.43
N CYS A 696 36.16 -18.40 -16.24
CA CYS A 696 34.89 -17.65 -16.39
C CYS A 696 34.15 -17.60 -15.05
N SER A 697 34.09 -18.72 -14.32
CA SER A 697 33.47 -18.77 -12.99
C SER A 697 34.17 -17.85 -11.98
N GLN A 698 35.50 -17.75 -12.02
CA GLN A 698 36.24 -16.81 -11.17
C GLN A 698 36.04 -15.35 -11.59
N ILE A 699 36.02 -15.05 -12.88
CA ILE A 699 35.75 -13.70 -13.38
C ILE A 699 34.34 -13.26 -13.00
N ASP A 700 33.36 -14.15 -13.13
CA ASP A 700 31.98 -13.87 -12.75
C ASP A 700 31.86 -13.74 -11.22
N ALA A 701 32.52 -14.59 -10.43
CA ALA A 701 32.57 -14.44 -8.97
C ALA A 701 33.21 -13.12 -8.53
N LEU A 702 34.31 -12.71 -9.17
CA LEU A 702 34.99 -11.44 -8.87
C LEU A 702 34.17 -10.23 -9.33
N ARG A 703 33.50 -10.31 -10.49
CA ARG A 703 32.58 -9.27 -10.95
C ARG A 703 31.36 -9.15 -10.05
N GLN A 704 30.82 -10.28 -9.62
CA GLN A 704 29.72 -10.33 -8.68
C GLN A 704 30.14 -9.75 -7.32
N GLN A 705 31.36 -10.05 -6.83
CA GLN A 705 31.92 -9.40 -5.64
C GLN A 705 32.11 -7.88 -5.82
N MET A 706 32.54 -7.43 -6.99
CA MET A 706 32.68 -6.00 -7.30
C MET A 706 31.34 -5.29 -7.44
N GLU A 707 30.31 -5.98 -7.95
CA GLU A 707 28.95 -5.47 -8.09
C GLU A 707 28.20 -5.49 -6.74
N GLU A 708 28.44 -6.50 -5.91
CA GLU A 708 27.98 -6.59 -4.52
C GLU A 708 28.55 -5.46 -3.64
N LEU A 709 29.78 -5.00 -3.91
CA LEU A 709 30.39 -3.87 -3.21
C LEU A 709 29.70 -2.52 -3.52
N GLY A 710 29.00 -2.42 -4.65
CA GLY A 710 28.26 -1.22 -5.04
C GLY A 710 29.15 0.03 -5.26
N PRO A 711 28.55 1.20 -5.56
CA PRO A 711 29.30 2.45 -5.66
C PRO A 711 29.85 2.86 -4.28
N VAL A 712 31.17 3.04 -4.19
CA VAL A 712 31.84 3.44 -2.95
C VAL A 712 31.43 4.88 -2.58
N ASN A 713 30.63 5.04 -1.53
CA ASN A 713 30.22 6.34 -1.01
C ASN A 713 31.36 6.98 -0.19
N HIS A 714 32.08 7.92 -0.82
CA HIS A 714 33.18 8.64 -0.17
C HIS A 714 32.74 9.59 0.96
N ALA A 715 31.45 9.93 1.08
CA ALA A 715 30.89 10.75 2.15
C ALA A 715 30.41 9.94 3.37
N ALA A 716 30.42 8.60 3.29
CA ALA A 716 29.93 7.70 4.34
C ALA A 716 30.54 7.91 5.74
N PRO A 717 31.83 8.26 5.91
CA PRO A 717 32.40 8.51 7.24
C PRO A 717 31.81 9.75 7.93
N GLU A 718 31.53 10.79 7.16
CA GLU A 718 30.97 12.05 7.66
C GLU A 718 29.46 11.91 7.93
N GLU A 719 28.75 11.21 7.03
CA GLU A 719 27.33 10.86 7.22
C GLU A 719 27.14 9.96 8.44
N ALA A 720 28.03 9.00 8.68
CA ALA A 720 27.95 8.11 9.85
C ALA A 720 28.06 8.87 11.17
N VAL A 721 28.96 9.87 11.26
CA VAL A 721 29.10 10.70 12.47
C VAL A 721 27.84 11.55 12.68
N ALA A 722 27.33 12.20 11.64
CA ALA A 722 26.10 13.00 11.74
C ALA A 722 24.86 12.15 12.07
N LEU A 723 24.81 10.91 11.57
CA LEU A 723 23.73 9.98 11.85
C LEU A 723 23.80 9.45 13.29
N ASP A 724 25.00 9.20 13.83
CA ASP A 724 25.23 8.74 15.20
C ASP A 724 24.87 9.83 16.24
N GLU A 725 25.23 11.09 15.96
CA GLU A 725 24.81 12.24 16.78
C GLU A 725 23.27 12.38 16.80
N ARG A 726 22.64 12.24 15.63
CA ARG A 726 21.18 12.30 15.51
C ARG A 726 20.50 11.11 16.19
N PHE A 727 21.06 9.91 16.05
CA PHE A 727 20.56 8.70 16.70
C PHE A 727 20.63 8.85 18.22
N SER A 728 21.78 9.26 18.74
CA SER A 728 21.99 9.47 20.18
C SER A 728 20.99 10.47 20.76
N PHE A 729 20.80 11.62 20.09
CA PHE A 729 19.81 12.63 20.49
C PHE A 729 18.37 12.08 20.49
N LEU A 730 17.96 11.38 19.44
CA LEU A 730 16.62 10.80 19.34
C LEU A 730 16.40 9.68 20.35
N SER A 731 17.42 8.87 20.65
CA SER A 731 17.35 7.82 21.67
C SER A 731 17.22 8.38 23.08
N GLU A 732 17.91 9.47 23.41
CA GLU A 732 17.70 10.17 24.69
C GLU A 732 16.28 10.71 24.81
N GLN A 733 15.77 11.38 23.78
CA GLN A 733 14.39 11.89 23.77
C GLN A 733 13.34 10.78 23.87
N LEU A 734 13.59 9.63 23.25
CA LEU A 734 12.69 8.48 23.32
C LEU A 734 12.65 7.90 24.74
N ASN A 735 13.80 7.73 25.38
CA ASN A 735 13.87 7.24 26.76
C ASN A 735 13.16 8.17 27.74
N ASP A 736 13.35 9.48 27.62
CA ASP A 736 12.67 10.47 28.48
C ASP A 736 11.14 10.36 28.34
N LEU A 737 10.65 10.11 27.13
CA LEU A 737 9.22 10.01 26.83
C LEU A 737 8.64 8.68 27.33
N GLU A 738 9.40 7.58 27.23
CA GLU A 738 9.04 6.29 27.83
C GLU A 738 8.99 6.35 29.35
N GLU A 739 9.94 7.03 30.00
CA GLU A 739 9.92 7.25 31.45
C GLU A 739 8.70 8.08 31.89
N ALA A 740 8.40 9.17 31.17
CA ALA A 740 7.22 9.99 31.43
C ALA A 740 5.91 9.20 31.25
N GLN A 741 5.82 8.37 30.21
CA GLN A 741 4.66 7.49 29.98
C GLN A 741 4.48 6.51 31.13
N ASN A 742 5.56 5.84 31.56
CA ASN A 742 5.49 4.87 32.64
C ASN A 742 5.05 5.52 33.96
N SER A 743 5.55 6.72 34.27
CA SER A 743 5.12 7.48 35.44
C SER A 743 3.63 7.84 35.39
N LEU A 744 3.13 8.26 34.22
CA LEU A 744 1.69 8.54 34.03
C LEU A 744 0.83 7.29 34.22
N ILE A 745 1.26 6.14 33.71
CA ILE A 745 0.55 4.86 33.89
C ILE A 745 0.50 4.46 35.37
N GLU A 746 1.57 4.69 36.13
CA GLU A 746 1.55 4.44 37.58
C GLU A 746 0.56 5.34 38.32
N VAL A 747 0.50 6.62 37.98
CA VAL A 747 -0.48 7.56 38.57
C VAL A 747 -1.91 7.13 38.26
N VAL A 748 -2.19 6.73 37.02
CA VAL A 748 -3.51 6.23 36.61
C VAL A 748 -3.89 4.99 37.42
N ARG A 749 -2.97 4.02 37.56
CA ARG A 749 -3.21 2.81 38.36
C ARG A 749 -3.48 3.11 39.83
N GLU A 750 -2.78 4.10 40.40
CA GLU A 750 -3.03 4.51 41.78
C GLU A 750 -4.40 5.18 41.93
N CYS A 751 -4.79 6.04 41.00
CA CYS A 751 -6.13 6.63 40.96
C CYS A 751 -7.22 5.56 40.83
N ASP A 752 -7.08 4.62 39.89
CA ASP A 752 -8.05 3.54 39.68
C ASP A 752 -8.21 2.67 40.93
N ARG A 753 -7.11 2.36 41.62
CA ARG A 753 -7.15 1.62 42.89
C ARG A 753 -7.97 2.37 43.95
N VAL A 754 -7.71 3.67 44.12
CA VAL A 754 -8.43 4.50 45.10
C VAL A 754 -9.91 4.62 44.73
N CYS A 755 -10.23 4.79 43.45
CA CYS A 755 -11.60 4.85 42.96
C CYS A 755 -12.34 3.52 43.18
N ALA A 756 -11.70 2.38 42.88
CA ALA A 756 -12.29 1.05 43.08
C ALA A 756 -12.58 0.75 44.56
N GLU A 757 -11.67 1.12 45.47
CA GLU A 757 -11.86 0.99 46.91
C GLU A 757 -13.05 1.84 47.41
N GLN A 758 -13.15 3.09 46.97
CA GLN A 758 -14.27 3.98 47.32
C GLN A 758 -15.60 3.49 46.76
N PHE A 759 -15.63 3.06 45.49
CA PHE A 759 -16.82 2.52 44.85
C PHE A 759 -17.32 1.28 45.57
N THR A 760 -16.44 0.31 45.84
CA THR A 760 -16.82 -0.95 46.51
C THR A 760 -17.40 -0.68 47.90
N THR A 761 -16.76 0.21 48.66
CA THR A 761 -17.24 0.60 49.99
C THR A 761 -18.62 1.26 49.93
N ALA A 762 -18.83 2.20 49.01
CA ALA A 762 -20.11 2.89 48.85
C ALA A 762 -21.21 1.94 48.32
N PHE A 763 -20.86 1.02 47.42
CA PHE A 763 -21.76 0.03 46.86
C PHE A 763 -22.25 -0.96 47.93
N GLU A 764 -21.37 -1.48 48.78
CA GLU A 764 -21.75 -2.37 49.88
C GLU A 764 -22.69 -1.68 50.88
N GLN A 765 -22.42 -0.42 51.22
CA GLN A 765 -23.30 0.38 52.08
C GLN A 765 -24.68 0.57 51.44
N LEU A 766 -24.71 0.91 50.15
CA LEU A 766 -25.96 1.09 49.40
C LEU A 766 -26.76 -0.20 49.28
N ARG A 767 -26.09 -1.33 49.06
CA ARG A 767 -26.71 -2.65 48.95
C ARG A 767 -27.45 -3.05 50.24
N VAL A 768 -26.84 -2.80 51.41
CA VAL A 768 -27.46 -3.07 52.71
C VAL A 768 -28.67 -2.17 52.94
N GLU A 769 -28.49 -0.85 52.79
CA GLU A 769 -29.58 0.11 52.99
C GLU A 769 -30.75 -0.10 52.01
N PHE A 770 -30.46 -0.49 50.76
CA PHE A 770 -31.47 -0.77 49.75
C PHE A 770 -32.35 -1.96 50.12
N SER A 771 -31.75 -3.06 50.62
CA SER A 771 -32.52 -4.22 51.09
C SER A 771 -33.46 -3.85 52.24
N ASP A 772 -32.97 -3.04 53.19
CA ASP A 772 -33.73 -2.63 54.37
C ASP A 772 -34.90 -1.69 53.98
N VAL A 773 -34.61 -0.66 53.20
CA VAL A 773 -35.61 0.27 52.68
C VAL A 773 -36.66 -0.43 51.83
N PHE A 774 -36.26 -1.37 50.97
CA PHE A 774 -37.19 -2.13 50.14
C PHE A 774 -38.16 -2.94 51.01
N THR A 775 -37.65 -3.61 52.05
CA THR A 775 -38.48 -4.42 52.96
C THR A 775 -39.48 -3.55 53.72
N GLU A 776 -39.07 -2.35 54.13
CA GLU A 776 -39.91 -1.35 54.81
C GLU A 776 -41.07 -0.88 53.92
N ILE A 777 -40.79 -0.49 52.67
CA ILE A 777 -41.81 0.01 51.72
C ILE A 777 -42.78 -1.10 51.27
N PHE A 778 -42.28 -2.29 50.96
CA PHE A 778 -43.11 -3.40 50.47
C PHE A 778 -43.82 -4.19 51.59
N GLY A 779 -43.46 -3.95 52.86
CA GLY A 779 -44.04 -4.65 54.01
C GLY A 779 -43.67 -6.14 54.05
N GLY A 780 -42.52 -6.49 53.48
CA GLY A 780 -42.04 -7.85 53.23
C GLY A 780 -41.41 -8.02 51.84
N GLY A 781 -40.78 -9.17 51.59
CA GLY A 781 -40.00 -9.41 50.36
C GLY A 781 -38.50 -9.24 50.58
N THR A 782 -37.69 -9.40 49.52
CA THR A 782 -36.24 -9.20 49.55
C THR A 782 -35.77 -8.50 48.28
N ALA A 783 -34.77 -7.63 48.37
CA ALA A 783 -34.13 -7.01 47.22
C ALA A 783 -32.62 -6.93 47.43
N ASP A 784 -31.88 -7.00 46.33
CA ASP A 784 -30.43 -7.00 46.33
C ASP A 784 -29.87 -6.27 45.11
N LEU A 785 -28.68 -5.69 45.28
CA LEU A 785 -27.89 -5.08 44.22
C LEU A 785 -26.71 -5.99 43.89
N VAL A 786 -26.60 -6.39 42.63
CA VAL A 786 -25.56 -7.32 42.17
C VAL A 786 -24.71 -6.65 41.10
N LEU A 787 -23.39 -6.79 41.22
CA LEU A 787 -22.45 -6.37 40.17
C LEU A 787 -22.33 -7.49 39.14
N ASP A 788 -22.38 -7.15 37.86
CA ASP A 788 -22.20 -8.10 36.76
C ASP A 788 -20.81 -8.75 36.78
N ASP A 789 -19.79 -7.96 37.14
CA ASP A 789 -18.42 -8.42 37.33
C ASP A 789 -17.80 -7.80 38.60
N PRO A 790 -17.67 -8.57 39.70
CA PRO A 790 -17.04 -8.11 40.93
C PRO A 790 -15.54 -7.81 40.82
N SER A 791 -14.86 -8.24 39.75
CA SER A 791 -13.42 -8.04 39.57
C SER A 791 -13.05 -6.69 38.93
N ALA A 792 -14.02 -6.03 38.29
CA ALA A 792 -13.85 -4.73 37.62
C ALA A 792 -14.96 -3.73 38.03
N PRO A 793 -14.98 -3.29 39.31
CA PRO A 793 -16.08 -2.52 39.88
C PRO A 793 -16.35 -1.15 39.22
N LEU A 794 -15.37 -0.57 38.52
CA LEU A 794 -15.51 0.73 37.85
C LEU A 794 -16.15 0.65 36.47
N GLU A 795 -16.11 -0.52 35.82
CA GLU A 795 -16.57 -0.71 34.44
C GLU A 795 -17.81 -1.62 34.35
N CYS A 796 -18.25 -2.22 35.46
CA CYS A 796 -19.34 -3.16 35.47
C CYS A 796 -20.72 -2.50 35.68
N GLY A 797 -21.75 -3.16 35.14
CA GLY A 797 -23.15 -2.79 35.36
C GLY A 797 -23.62 -3.16 36.78
N ILE A 798 -24.63 -2.44 37.26
CA ILE A 798 -25.35 -2.74 38.50
C ILE A 798 -26.73 -3.26 38.16
N ASP A 799 -27.02 -4.50 38.52
CA ASP A 799 -28.30 -5.16 38.29
C ASP A 799 -29.12 -5.19 39.59
N ILE A 800 -30.41 -4.84 39.48
CA ILE A 800 -31.34 -4.81 40.61
C ILE A 800 -32.20 -6.07 40.58
N VAL A 801 -32.04 -6.90 41.62
CA VAL A 801 -32.78 -8.14 41.78
C VAL A 801 -33.76 -7.99 42.93
N CYS A 802 -35.05 -8.19 42.70
CA CYS A 802 -36.03 -8.05 43.76
C CYS A 802 -37.12 -9.12 43.74
N GLN A 803 -37.66 -9.37 44.92
CA GLN A 803 -38.71 -10.34 45.19
C GLN A 803 -39.80 -9.69 46.05
N PRO A 804 -40.84 -9.12 45.42
CA PRO A 804 -42.02 -8.63 46.12
C PRO A 804 -42.76 -9.77 46.86
N PRO A 805 -43.51 -9.46 47.94
CA PRO A 805 -44.18 -10.47 48.76
C PRO A 805 -45.15 -11.33 47.92
N GLY A 806 -44.93 -12.65 47.93
CA GLY A 806 -45.77 -13.62 47.22
C GLY A 806 -45.37 -13.91 45.75
N LYS A 807 -44.31 -13.28 45.22
CA LYS A 807 -43.78 -13.54 43.86
C LYS A 807 -42.39 -14.20 43.90
N LYS A 808 -41.97 -14.78 42.77
CA LYS A 808 -40.60 -15.29 42.57
C LYS A 808 -39.65 -14.14 42.23
N LEU A 809 -38.37 -14.34 42.51
CA LEU A 809 -37.28 -13.40 42.23
C LEU A 809 -37.23 -13.06 40.74
N ALA A 810 -37.28 -11.75 40.42
CA ALA A 810 -37.41 -11.25 39.05
C ALA A 810 -36.55 -10.00 38.83
N SER A 811 -36.01 -9.87 37.61
CA SER A 811 -35.29 -8.66 37.16
C SER A 811 -36.28 -7.52 36.87
N MET A 812 -35.84 -6.27 37.07
CA MET A 812 -36.64 -5.04 37.01
C MET A 812 -37.53 -4.90 35.75
N SER A 813 -37.12 -5.47 34.63
CA SER A 813 -37.88 -5.47 33.37
C SER A 813 -39.24 -6.16 33.46
N LEU A 814 -39.40 -7.15 34.35
CA LEU A 814 -40.57 -8.04 34.47
C LEU A 814 -41.61 -7.59 35.53
N LEU A 815 -41.40 -6.45 36.19
CA LEU A 815 -42.30 -5.92 37.22
C LEU A 815 -43.45 -5.07 36.62
N SER A 816 -44.54 -4.90 37.36
CA SER A 816 -45.62 -3.98 36.97
C SER A 816 -45.22 -2.51 37.12
N GLY A 817 -45.87 -1.59 36.40
CA GLY A 817 -45.52 -0.16 36.40
C GLY A 817 -45.45 0.47 37.80
N GLY A 818 -46.42 0.16 38.68
CA GLY A 818 -46.41 0.65 40.07
C GLY A 818 -45.32 0.00 40.95
N GLU A 819 -44.99 -1.27 40.72
CA GLU A 819 -43.89 -1.95 41.42
C GLU A 819 -42.52 -1.38 40.99
N LYS A 820 -42.33 -1.05 39.70
CA LYS A 820 -41.11 -0.39 39.23
C LYS A 820 -40.90 0.98 39.87
N SER A 821 -41.98 1.77 39.99
CA SER A 821 -41.93 3.07 40.67
C SER A 821 -41.53 2.92 42.14
N LEU A 822 -42.06 1.93 42.85
CA LEU A 822 -41.69 1.67 44.26
C LEU A 822 -40.24 1.22 44.42
N VAL A 823 -39.72 0.38 43.51
CA VAL A 823 -38.31 -0.04 43.53
C VAL A 823 -37.38 1.17 43.30
N ALA A 824 -37.72 2.06 42.37
CA ALA A 824 -36.96 3.27 42.12
C ALA A 824 -36.97 4.24 43.32
N ILE A 825 -38.13 4.40 43.97
CA ILE A 825 -38.28 5.19 45.19
C ILE A 825 -37.47 4.57 46.35
N ALA A 826 -37.49 3.24 46.50
CA ALA A 826 -36.69 2.53 47.48
C ALA A 826 -35.18 2.75 47.27
N LEU A 827 -34.72 2.68 46.02
CA LEU A 827 -33.31 2.94 45.68
C LEU A 827 -32.92 4.39 45.97
N LEU A 828 -33.77 5.35 45.61
CA LEU A 828 -33.52 6.77 45.87
C LEU A 828 -33.35 7.03 47.37
N PHE A 829 -34.24 6.50 48.20
CA PHE A 829 -34.13 6.66 49.65
C PHE A 829 -32.94 5.92 50.26
N ALA A 830 -32.56 4.75 49.72
CA ALA A 830 -31.34 4.06 50.13
C ALA A 830 -30.07 4.88 49.84
N ILE A 831 -30.00 5.50 48.65
CA ILE A 831 -28.91 6.43 48.29
C ILE A 831 -28.88 7.60 49.27
N MET A 832 -30.04 8.15 49.62
CA MET A 832 -30.14 9.26 50.58
C MET A 832 -29.76 8.87 52.01
N ARG A 833 -29.96 7.62 52.44
CA ARG A 833 -29.50 7.13 53.75
C ARG A 833 -27.98 6.98 53.79
N VAL A 834 -27.36 6.48 52.71
CA VAL A 834 -25.90 6.36 52.61
C VAL A 834 -25.23 7.73 52.48
N LYS A 835 -25.82 8.64 51.70
CA LYS A 835 -25.30 9.99 51.48
C LYS A 835 -26.44 11.02 51.52
N PRO A 836 -26.73 11.61 52.69
CA PRO A 836 -27.82 12.56 52.82
C PRO A 836 -27.56 13.82 52.00
N SER A 837 -28.46 14.11 51.08
CA SER A 837 -28.48 15.37 50.33
C SER A 837 -29.27 16.41 51.13
N PRO A 838 -28.84 17.68 51.17
CA PRO A 838 -29.50 18.69 52.00
C PRO A 838 -30.94 19.02 51.57
N VAL A 839 -31.26 18.83 50.28
CA VAL A 839 -32.59 19.08 49.70
C VAL A 839 -32.94 17.93 48.75
N CYS A 840 -34.19 17.44 48.82
CA CYS A 840 -34.76 16.46 47.93
C CYS A 840 -36.05 17.02 47.30
N VAL A 841 -36.14 17.03 45.97
CA VAL A 841 -37.31 17.51 45.23
C VAL A 841 -37.94 16.33 44.49
N LEU A 842 -39.21 16.06 44.76
CA LEU A 842 -39.96 14.93 44.22
C LEU A 842 -41.16 15.46 43.44
N ASP A 843 -41.24 15.15 42.15
CA ASP A 843 -42.31 15.65 41.26
C ASP A 843 -43.19 14.48 40.78
N GLU A 844 -44.46 14.49 41.19
CA GLU A 844 -45.53 13.53 40.83
C GLU A 844 -45.20 12.03 40.99
N ILE A 845 -44.24 11.69 41.86
CA ILE A 845 -43.75 10.31 42.02
C ILE A 845 -44.80 9.33 42.57
N ASP A 846 -45.88 9.83 43.17
CA ASP A 846 -46.98 9.07 43.75
C ASP A 846 -48.16 8.85 42.79
N ALA A 847 -48.06 9.32 41.54
CA ALA A 847 -49.10 9.15 40.53
C ALA A 847 -49.36 7.68 40.21
N ALA A 848 -48.29 6.87 40.12
CA ALA A 848 -48.34 5.45 39.76
C ALA A 848 -48.61 4.48 40.95
N LEU A 849 -48.77 5.01 42.17
CA LEU A 849 -48.96 4.22 43.39
C LEU A 849 -50.44 4.02 43.73
N ASP A 850 -50.78 2.87 44.32
CA ASP A 850 -52.11 2.60 44.87
C ASP A 850 -52.27 3.16 46.29
N GLU A 851 -53.49 3.23 46.83
CA GLU A 851 -53.74 3.87 48.13
C GLU A 851 -52.98 3.22 49.31
N ALA A 852 -52.72 1.92 49.22
CA ALA A 852 -51.98 1.17 50.24
C ALA A 852 -50.48 1.50 50.22
N ASN A 853 -49.86 1.57 49.03
CA ASN A 853 -48.45 1.90 48.89
C ASN A 853 -48.17 3.40 49.08
N VAL A 854 -49.13 4.28 48.73
CA VAL A 854 -49.03 5.73 49.07
C VAL A 854 -48.94 5.94 50.58
N ALA A 855 -49.67 5.16 51.39
CA ALA A 855 -49.60 5.30 52.85
C ALA A 855 -48.20 4.96 53.40
N ARG A 856 -47.58 3.87 52.92
CA ARG A 856 -46.23 3.45 53.33
C ARG A 856 -45.15 4.41 52.82
N PHE A 857 -45.30 4.87 51.58
CA PHE A 857 -44.45 5.91 51.02
C PHE A 857 -44.47 7.20 51.87
N VAL A 858 -45.66 7.62 52.33
CA VAL A 858 -45.82 8.79 53.21
C VAL A 858 -45.19 8.58 54.58
N GLU A 859 -45.31 7.39 55.18
CA GLU A 859 -44.64 7.07 56.46
C GLU A 859 -43.11 7.16 56.34
N MET A 860 -42.57 6.64 55.24
CA MET A 860 -41.13 6.72 54.98
C MET A 860 -40.67 8.15 54.66
N LEU A 861 -41.48 8.92 53.94
CA LEU A 861 -41.16 10.32 53.64
C LEU A 861 -41.05 11.15 54.92
N LYS A 862 -41.87 10.86 55.95
CA LYS A 862 -41.75 11.49 57.27
C LYS A 862 -40.44 11.14 57.98
N SER A 863 -40.01 9.87 57.95
CA SER A 863 -38.76 9.48 58.61
C SER A 863 -37.52 10.11 57.96
N VAL A 864 -37.58 10.35 56.65
CA VAL A 864 -36.52 11.03 55.91
C VAL A 864 -36.56 12.55 56.10
N ALA A 865 -37.75 13.15 56.24
CA ALA A 865 -37.95 14.57 56.47
C ALA A 865 -37.33 15.08 57.78
N ASP A 866 -37.08 14.18 58.75
CA ASP A 866 -36.35 14.51 60.00
C ASP A 866 -34.89 14.94 59.75
N THR A 867 -34.30 14.55 58.61
CA THR A 867 -32.88 14.78 58.31
C THR A 867 -32.63 15.54 57.00
N VAL A 868 -33.56 15.51 56.05
CA VAL A 868 -33.46 16.13 54.73
C VAL A 868 -34.67 17.02 54.46
N GLN A 869 -34.46 18.18 53.84
CA GLN A 869 -35.57 19.02 53.39
C GLN A 869 -36.23 18.42 52.15
N VAL A 870 -37.48 17.98 52.28
CA VAL A 870 -38.25 17.39 51.17
C VAL A 870 -39.25 18.40 50.60
N ILE A 871 -39.20 18.61 49.29
CA ILE A 871 -40.18 19.39 48.52
C ILE A 871 -40.89 18.41 47.59
N ILE A 872 -42.20 18.23 47.78
CA ILE A 872 -43.00 17.31 46.96
C ILE A 872 -44.10 18.04 46.18
N VAL A 873 -44.19 17.75 44.89
CA VAL A 873 -45.27 18.18 44.01
C VAL A 873 -46.18 16.97 43.77
N THR A 874 -47.46 17.09 44.15
CA THR A 874 -48.41 15.97 44.08
C THR A 874 -49.85 16.50 43.97
N HIS A 875 -50.73 15.70 43.39
CA HIS A 875 -52.19 15.88 43.40
C HIS A 875 -52.92 14.88 44.33
N ARG A 876 -52.20 13.99 45.02
CA ARG A 876 -52.76 12.95 45.91
C ARG A 876 -53.00 13.51 47.31
N LYS A 877 -54.26 13.43 47.77
CA LYS A 877 -54.68 13.95 49.09
C LYS A 877 -53.88 13.37 50.27
N ARG A 878 -53.62 12.06 50.30
CA ARG A 878 -52.84 11.40 51.37
C ARG A 878 -51.40 11.92 51.48
N THR A 879 -50.77 12.27 50.37
CA THR A 879 -49.42 12.83 50.35
C THR A 879 -49.42 14.31 50.76
N MET A 880 -50.48 15.06 50.42
CA MET A 880 -50.64 16.44 50.89
C MET A 880 -50.84 16.52 52.41
N GLU A 881 -51.51 15.54 53.01
CA GLU A 881 -51.81 15.48 54.45
C GLU A 881 -50.55 15.36 55.32
N CYS A 882 -49.42 14.90 54.79
CA CYS A 882 -48.17 14.80 55.55
C CYS A 882 -47.28 16.04 55.50
N ALA A 883 -47.60 17.03 54.67
CA ALA A 883 -46.78 18.22 54.50
C ALA A 883 -47.00 19.23 55.64
N ASP A 884 -45.91 19.74 56.22
CA ASP A 884 -45.98 20.81 57.23
C ASP A 884 -46.49 22.14 56.63
N THR A 885 -46.15 22.39 55.36
CA THR A 885 -46.55 23.58 54.60
C THR A 885 -46.95 23.19 53.19
N LEU A 886 -48.11 23.67 52.75
CA LEU A 886 -48.65 23.45 51.42
C LEU A 886 -48.47 24.72 50.58
N PHE A 887 -47.91 24.58 49.39
CA PHE A 887 -47.82 25.65 48.39
C PHE A 887 -48.77 25.31 47.24
N GLY A 888 -49.80 26.13 47.05
CA GLY A 888 -50.74 26.02 45.93
C GLY A 888 -50.39 27.02 44.83
N VAL A 889 -50.34 26.57 43.58
CA VAL A 889 -50.17 27.46 42.43
C VAL A 889 -51.54 27.68 41.79
N THR A 890 -51.96 28.94 41.68
CA THR A 890 -53.21 29.33 41.01
C THR A 890 -52.92 30.30 39.87
N MET A 891 -53.79 30.32 38.86
CA MET A 891 -53.76 31.29 37.77
C MET A 891 -55.00 32.17 37.88
N GLU A 892 -54.83 33.39 38.41
CA GLU A 892 -55.91 34.39 38.48
C GLU A 892 -56.17 35.02 37.08
N GLU A 893 -55.14 35.10 36.23
CA GLU A 893 -55.20 35.57 34.83
C GLU A 893 -54.51 34.55 33.90
N GLN A 894 -54.94 34.46 32.63
CA GLN A 894 -54.35 33.53 31.65
C GLN A 894 -52.85 33.81 31.45
N GLY A 895 -52.00 32.88 31.87
CA GLY A 895 -50.56 32.93 31.64
C GLY A 895 -49.71 33.51 32.78
N VAL A 896 -50.33 33.93 33.90
CA VAL A 896 -49.59 34.39 35.10
C VAL A 896 -49.90 33.48 36.29
N SER A 897 -48.92 32.68 36.70
CA SER A 897 -49.02 31.80 37.86
C SER A 897 -48.64 32.55 39.14
N LYS A 898 -49.49 32.46 40.17
CA LYS A 898 -49.28 33.04 41.50
C LYS A 898 -49.22 31.92 42.53
N VAL A 899 -48.21 31.97 43.40
CA VAL A 899 -48.02 30.98 44.47
C VAL A 899 -48.70 31.48 45.75
N LEU A 900 -49.53 30.63 46.33
CA LEU A 900 -50.17 30.81 47.63
C LEU A 900 -49.58 29.80 48.61
N SER A 901 -49.24 30.22 49.82
CA SER A 901 -48.76 29.33 50.88
C SER A 901 -49.79 29.18 52.00
N LEU A 902 -49.93 27.95 52.48
CA LEU A 902 -50.80 27.58 53.60
C LEU A 902 -49.95 26.74 54.57
N ALA A 903 -49.69 27.26 55.76
CA ALA A 903 -49.10 26.47 56.85
C ALA A 903 -50.21 25.63 57.47
N ALA A 904 -50.04 24.31 57.62
CA ALA A 904 -51.10 23.43 58.08
C ALA A 904 -51.32 23.54 59.60
N PRO A 905 -52.49 23.99 60.10
CA PRO A 905 -52.88 23.84 61.50
C PRO A 905 -53.94 22.73 61.60
N SER A 906 -53.57 21.58 62.18
CA SER A 906 -54.51 20.58 62.71
C SER A 906 -55.71 20.23 61.79
N TYR A 907 -55.46 19.72 60.58
CA TYR A 907 -56.51 19.04 59.81
C TYR A 907 -56.69 17.60 60.33
N SER A 908 -57.60 17.46 61.30
CA SER A 908 -58.23 16.22 61.80
C SER A 908 -57.38 15.17 62.54
N ARG A 909 -57.97 14.63 63.62
CA ARG A 909 -57.73 13.27 64.12
C ARG A 909 -57.99 12.22 63.04
#